data_AF-A0A953NXB2-F1
#
_entry.id   AF-A0A953NXB2-F1
#
_cell.length_a   1.000
_cell.length_b   1.000
_cell.length_c   1.000
_cell.angle_alpha   90.00
_cell.angle_beta   90.00
_cell.angle_gamma   90.00
#
_symmetry.space_group_name_H-M   'P 1'
#
loop_
_entity.id
_entity.type
_entity.pdbx_description
1 polymer ?
#
loop_
_entity_poly.entity_id
_entity_poly.type
_entity_poly.pdbx_seq_one_letter_code
_entity_poly.pdbx_strand_id
1 'polypeptide(L)'
;MLLEQGILRRSQTQPVLSRDGTQARWMLDSLPVTLTPRGAELAGRLVLERLRRFDGRQLATFGLTAVPILQSAVLQSNGACHGLLVRSERKAHGSQKLIEGRIHPDEPTIMIEDSIASGTSVREGIAKLEEAGLRVEGCIALVRFGWEGGCSDLRERGYHVEAIYDIFADFMSRMEGERGPDYNPTKAFDGFRWSERRAPDGLHPAHLARQVLHEYFTSGAILLPPAHLDRTDYDSSGGAFVSVRSRDDIFDRHARDGFWHFPGEPRWGAAEDVVRAAFRTACEFPKKTSPQELLESSHIAVTFLSALERVTVGELDNDRCGIVVVSGERPEIMGGALPNMPGIRDEWQQFRHARYNNAALYPFEPYVIYRHEVSKHAEPGATWQPSGVAGDEEPADLGALAAWAREIACRREPDRPFEQPTLPATAAQIFVTVTIDGQVRGCMGSEIGELQTNLRELTEGALKDERFEDVTIDEDSSVAVSVSLLYNHLEMGDFAREEVRFRYRHGQQALMLEQGDREGMLLPFVAAWMSLDAEDFVDEVIDKAGVTRQPYNWRRFDCITWLADEDGVWKIDGGFKQCAPSLSVEDLARSHVDYLLRNQRPDGSLYFSYYPFENSRYQGIDVARQAHAAWTLARAGRKEAATMALQYVLNQADDPALALSRDAFVLLALCEPGMADVAGKTGLAEKLAASIDRHGRVATWVPPAVTAEETKNEEEDDADNEADEDNEQSAIAPEDLQNYVPGQVLLALAAAARTGIFLTSEPTVERAFRYYRHRFRYQRDFGQVSWITLAFAAWSLQSRKSAWGELVFEIADWILEFQHSKTGAFLTDHQPDPPGYTTAVYLEAVAAAIRVAAMFAANRRSGYEDSWRRGFQFLDRLIIQERDASVIPNPDYAAGGLRENLYSGHVRIDFVQHSLAAILERYPDISLNHPNNHEENQNGQEEKESQTDHRSCSAEEEKEEEARAGGRSSASDEKT
;
A
#
# COMPACT_ATOMS: atom_id res chain seq x y z
N MET A 1 -16.96 34.14 -25.10
CA MET A 1 -15.63 34.74 -25.39
C MET A 1 -14.64 33.71 -25.94
N LEU A 2 -14.00 32.84 -25.13
CA LEU A 2 -13.02 31.88 -25.66
C LEU A 2 -13.62 30.93 -26.72
N LEU A 3 -14.81 30.37 -26.50
CA LEU A 3 -15.50 29.55 -27.51
C LEU A 3 -15.83 30.31 -28.81
N GLU A 4 -16.14 31.61 -28.71
CA GLU A 4 -16.63 32.41 -29.82
C GLU A 4 -15.48 33.04 -30.64
N GLN A 5 -14.37 33.37 -29.98
CA GLN A 5 -13.29 34.20 -30.54
C GLN A 5 -11.90 33.57 -30.36
N GLY A 6 -11.77 32.58 -29.48
CA GLY A 6 -10.50 31.96 -29.12
C GLY A 6 -10.21 30.63 -29.82
N ILE A 7 -11.07 30.21 -30.76
CA ILE A 7 -10.85 29.00 -31.56
C ILE A 7 -10.55 29.41 -33.00
N LEU A 8 -9.29 29.26 -33.40
CA LEU A 8 -8.87 29.51 -34.77
C LEU A 8 -9.08 28.25 -35.62
N ARG A 9 -10.06 28.27 -36.53
CA ARG A 9 -10.30 27.17 -37.45
C ARG A 9 -9.41 27.27 -38.69
N ARG A 10 -8.92 26.13 -39.16
CA ARG A 10 -8.17 26.04 -40.42
C ARG A 10 -9.04 26.51 -41.59
N SER A 11 -8.45 27.30 -42.47
CA SER A 11 -9.04 27.69 -43.76
C SER A 11 -8.00 27.62 -44.89
N GLN A 12 -8.42 27.88 -46.12
CA GLN A 12 -7.51 27.87 -47.29
C GLN A 12 -6.38 28.91 -47.16
N THR A 13 -6.64 30.04 -46.50
CA THR A 13 -5.67 31.14 -46.32
C THR A 13 -5.04 31.19 -44.93
N GLN A 14 -5.57 30.40 -43.99
CA GLN A 14 -5.06 30.29 -42.63
C GLN A 14 -4.77 28.83 -42.32
N PRO A 15 -3.53 28.34 -42.58
CA PRO A 15 -3.14 27.01 -42.15
C PRO A 15 -3.12 26.95 -40.62
N VAL A 16 -3.50 25.80 -40.10
CA VAL A 16 -3.29 25.43 -38.69
C VAL A 16 -2.52 24.12 -38.72
N LEU A 17 -1.33 24.15 -38.14
CA LEU A 17 -0.42 23.02 -38.09
C LEU A 17 -0.22 22.60 -36.64
N SER A 18 -0.21 21.30 -36.42
CA SER A 18 0.31 20.69 -35.20
C SER A 18 1.82 20.91 -35.10
N ARG A 19 2.38 20.67 -33.92
CA ARG A 19 3.83 20.86 -33.66
C ARG A 19 4.72 19.96 -34.51
N ASP A 20 4.22 18.79 -34.93
CA ASP A 20 4.88 17.83 -35.83
C ASP A 20 4.75 18.20 -37.33
N GLY A 21 4.14 19.35 -37.63
CA GLY A 21 3.92 19.84 -39.00
C GLY A 21 2.70 19.26 -39.70
N THR A 22 1.94 18.37 -39.04
CA THR A 22 0.68 17.84 -39.60
C THR A 22 -0.44 18.89 -39.56
N GLN A 23 -1.44 18.77 -40.44
CA GLN A 23 -2.54 19.73 -40.46
C GLN A 23 -3.57 19.46 -39.36
N ALA A 24 -3.86 20.47 -38.53
CA ALA A 24 -4.91 20.41 -37.51
C ALA A 24 -6.20 21.10 -38.00
N ARG A 25 -7.36 20.68 -37.46
CA ARG A 25 -8.67 21.27 -37.82
C ARG A 25 -8.83 22.69 -37.27
N TRP A 26 -8.33 22.91 -36.07
CA TRP A 26 -8.38 24.17 -35.34
C TRP A 26 -7.26 24.21 -34.30
N MET A 27 -6.99 25.39 -33.75
CA MET A 27 -6.13 25.59 -32.58
C MET A 27 -6.78 26.57 -31.61
N LEU A 28 -6.40 26.50 -30.33
CA LEU A 28 -6.71 27.55 -29.38
C LEU A 28 -5.81 28.75 -29.67
N ASP A 29 -6.41 29.90 -29.94
CA ASP A 29 -5.74 31.19 -30.07
C ASP A 29 -6.35 32.13 -29.01
N SER A 30 -5.71 32.25 -27.87
CA SER A 30 -6.25 32.99 -26.73
C SER A 30 -6.16 34.52 -26.88
N LEU A 31 -5.25 35.01 -27.72
CA LEU A 31 -4.90 36.43 -27.84
C LEU A 31 -6.04 37.34 -28.32
N PRO A 32 -6.88 36.95 -29.31
CA PRO A 32 -8.08 37.70 -29.68
C PRO A 32 -9.02 37.99 -28.50
N VAL A 33 -8.97 37.17 -27.45
CA VAL A 33 -9.73 37.38 -26.21
C VAL A 33 -8.89 38.14 -25.19
N THR A 34 -7.69 37.65 -24.86
CA THR A 34 -6.88 38.17 -23.74
C THR A 34 -6.27 39.55 -24.00
N LEU A 35 -6.19 40.01 -25.26
CA LEU A 35 -5.80 41.39 -25.61
C LEU A 35 -6.97 42.40 -25.63
N THR A 36 -8.19 41.96 -25.29
CA THR A 36 -9.33 42.88 -25.10
C THR A 36 -9.39 43.34 -23.64
N PRO A 37 -9.88 44.56 -23.34
CA PRO A 37 -10.02 45.02 -21.95
C PRO A 37 -10.80 44.04 -21.07
N ARG A 38 -11.93 43.53 -21.59
CA ARG A 38 -12.79 42.60 -20.85
C ARG A 38 -12.18 41.21 -20.72
N GLY A 39 -11.55 40.67 -21.76
CA GLY A 39 -10.92 39.36 -21.70
C GLY A 39 -9.71 39.33 -20.77
N ALA A 40 -8.85 40.35 -20.81
CA ALA A 40 -7.75 40.52 -19.87
C ALA A 40 -8.24 40.63 -18.42
N GLU A 41 -9.26 41.47 -18.16
CA GLU A 41 -9.85 41.64 -16.82
C GLU A 41 -10.32 40.29 -16.26
N LEU A 42 -11.10 39.53 -17.04
CA LEU A 42 -11.63 38.23 -16.63
C LEU A 42 -10.52 37.19 -16.41
N ALA A 43 -9.55 37.09 -17.33
CA ALA A 43 -8.45 36.14 -17.21
C ALA A 43 -7.61 36.43 -15.95
N GLY A 44 -7.28 37.69 -15.69
CA GLY A 44 -6.55 38.10 -14.48
C GLY A 44 -7.31 37.76 -13.20
N ARG A 45 -8.64 37.95 -13.17
CA ARG A 45 -9.48 37.58 -12.01
C ARG A 45 -9.48 36.07 -11.76
N LEU A 46 -9.63 35.27 -12.82
CA LEU A 46 -9.65 33.81 -12.73
C LEU A 46 -8.29 33.27 -12.29
N VAL A 47 -7.19 33.84 -12.78
CA VAL A 47 -5.83 33.50 -12.32
C VAL A 47 -5.66 33.85 -10.84
N LEU A 48 -6.06 35.05 -10.40
CA LEU A 48 -5.97 35.43 -8.98
C LEU A 48 -6.83 34.54 -8.06
N GLU A 49 -7.95 34.04 -8.56
CA GLU A 49 -8.78 33.06 -7.83
C GLU A 49 -8.05 31.73 -7.65
N ARG A 50 -7.42 31.20 -8.71
CA ARG A 50 -6.62 29.96 -8.65
C ARG A 50 -5.34 30.14 -7.81
N LEU A 51 -4.71 31.31 -7.87
CA LEU A 51 -3.50 31.65 -7.12
C LEU A 51 -3.68 31.53 -5.60
N ARG A 52 -4.92 31.57 -5.06
CA ARG A 52 -5.20 31.34 -3.63
C ARG A 52 -4.79 29.95 -3.15
N ARG A 53 -4.65 28.99 -4.06
CA ARG A 53 -4.20 27.63 -3.77
C ARG A 53 -2.67 27.48 -3.76
N PHE A 54 -1.96 28.55 -4.12
CA PHE A 54 -0.50 28.62 -4.14
C PHE A 54 0.01 29.49 -2.98
N ASP A 55 1.21 29.19 -2.50
CA ASP A 55 1.93 29.99 -1.53
C ASP A 55 2.59 31.22 -2.19
N GLY A 56 3.12 31.05 -3.40
CA GLY A 56 3.90 32.08 -4.08
C GLY A 56 3.09 33.24 -4.65
N ARG A 57 3.76 34.37 -4.79
CA ARG A 57 3.20 35.65 -5.29
C ARG A 57 4.04 36.27 -6.40
N GLN A 58 5.10 35.59 -6.83
CA GLN A 58 5.88 35.95 -8.01
C GLN A 58 5.34 35.20 -9.23
N LEU A 59 4.80 35.92 -10.20
CA LEU A 59 4.20 35.35 -11.42
C LEU A 59 5.21 35.45 -12.56
N ALA A 60 5.40 34.37 -13.32
CA ALA A 60 6.28 34.34 -14.49
C ALA A 60 5.54 33.84 -15.72
N THR A 61 5.97 34.24 -16.91
CA THR A 61 5.49 33.63 -18.17
C THR A 61 6.66 33.42 -19.12
N PHE A 62 6.58 32.36 -19.92
CA PHE A 62 7.54 32.05 -20.97
C PHE A 62 6.92 32.31 -22.35
N GLY A 63 7.52 33.21 -23.13
CA GLY A 63 6.96 33.65 -24.40
C GLY A 63 6.01 34.85 -24.26
N LEU A 64 5.06 34.98 -25.19
CA LEU A 64 4.25 36.19 -25.36
C LEU A 64 2.75 36.00 -25.07
N THR A 65 2.22 34.78 -25.21
CA THR A 65 0.77 34.53 -25.25
C THR A 65 0.09 34.83 -23.91
N ALA A 66 0.74 34.50 -22.79
CA ALA A 66 0.18 34.73 -21.46
C ALA A 66 0.56 36.08 -20.82
N VAL A 67 1.33 36.94 -21.51
CA VAL A 67 1.71 38.28 -21.02
C VAL A 67 0.48 39.14 -20.65
N PRO A 68 -0.60 39.20 -21.46
CA PRO A 68 -1.79 39.97 -21.08
C PRO A 68 -2.48 39.44 -19.83
N ILE A 69 -2.46 38.11 -19.63
CA ILE A 69 -3.04 37.43 -18.47
C ILE A 69 -2.25 37.78 -17.21
N LEU A 70 -0.92 37.60 -17.27
CA LEU A 70 0.00 37.90 -16.17
C LEU A 70 -0.08 39.37 -15.76
N GLN A 71 0.00 40.29 -16.72
CA GLN A 71 -0.04 41.72 -16.42
C GLN A 71 -1.38 42.13 -15.80
N SER A 72 -2.48 41.55 -16.28
CA SER A 72 -3.81 41.79 -15.70
C SER A 72 -3.90 41.28 -14.26
N ALA A 73 -3.37 40.07 -13.97
CA ALA A 73 -3.32 39.54 -12.62
C ALA A 73 -2.47 40.42 -11.68
N VAL A 74 -1.30 40.87 -12.12
CA VAL A 74 -0.43 41.79 -11.35
C VAL A 74 -1.17 43.09 -11.03
N LEU A 75 -1.81 43.72 -12.02
CA LEU A 75 -2.57 44.97 -11.81
C LEU A 75 -3.74 44.78 -10.82
N GLN A 76 -4.47 43.67 -10.94
CA GLN A 76 -5.63 43.37 -10.08
C GLN A 76 -5.25 42.86 -8.68
N SER A 77 -4.00 42.46 -8.46
CA SER A 77 -3.51 41.95 -7.17
C SER A 77 -3.40 43.01 -6.07
N ASN A 78 -3.60 44.29 -6.40
CA ASN A 78 -3.42 45.43 -5.49
C ASN A 78 -2.04 45.45 -4.80
N GLY A 79 -0.99 45.09 -5.56
CA GLY A 79 0.40 45.08 -5.09
C GLY A 79 0.82 43.79 -4.38
N ALA A 80 -0.07 42.79 -4.30
CA ALA A 80 0.25 41.50 -3.71
C ALA A 80 1.10 40.61 -4.63
N CYS A 81 1.18 40.88 -5.93
CA CYS A 81 1.94 40.07 -6.88
C CYS A 81 2.93 40.88 -7.73
N HIS A 82 4.01 40.23 -8.16
CA HIS A 82 5.02 40.80 -9.06
C HIS A 82 5.19 39.92 -10.31
N GLY A 83 5.50 40.54 -11.45
CA GLY A 83 5.63 39.86 -12.73
C GLY A 83 7.08 39.69 -13.20
N LEU A 84 7.38 38.51 -13.75
CA LEU A 84 8.62 38.16 -14.45
C LEU A 84 8.30 37.76 -15.89
N LEU A 85 9.18 38.13 -16.82
CA LEU A 85 9.14 37.65 -18.20
C LEU A 85 10.38 36.81 -18.49
N VAL A 86 10.18 35.53 -18.83
CA VAL A 86 11.25 34.59 -19.17
C VAL A 86 11.42 34.56 -20.68
N ARG A 87 12.63 34.83 -21.16
CA ARG A 87 12.93 34.86 -22.59
C ARG A 87 13.36 33.48 -23.10
N SER A 88 13.05 33.18 -24.36
CA SER A 88 13.62 32.03 -25.07
C SER A 88 15.14 32.18 -25.19
N GLU A 89 15.61 33.37 -25.54
CA GLU A 89 17.02 33.69 -25.72
C GLU A 89 17.45 34.93 -24.92
N ARG A 90 18.71 34.94 -24.49
CA ARG A 90 19.33 36.13 -23.89
C ARG A 90 19.28 37.30 -24.87
N LYS A 91 19.10 38.50 -24.35
CA LYS A 91 19.22 39.71 -25.17
C LYS A 91 20.60 39.77 -25.83
N ALA A 92 20.63 39.88 -27.16
CA ALA A 92 21.88 39.96 -27.92
C ALA A 92 22.74 41.19 -27.55
N HIS A 93 22.09 42.30 -27.14
CA HIS A 93 22.74 43.54 -26.75
C HIS A 93 22.06 44.14 -25.50
N GLY A 94 22.77 45.01 -24.76
CA GLY A 94 22.24 45.64 -23.55
C GLY A 94 22.40 44.78 -22.30
N SER A 95 21.33 44.61 -21.49
CA SER A 95 21.38 43.95 -20.18
C SER A 95 21.68 42.45 -20.20
N GLN A 96 21.62 41.81 -21.38
CA GLN A 96 21.84 40.36 -21.59
C GLN A 96 21.02 39.43 -20.66
N LYS A 97 19.96 39.98 -20.05
CA LYS A 97 19.10 39.26 -19.11
C LYS A 97 18.28 38.21 -19.84
N LEU A 98 18.15 37.06 -19.18
CA LEU A 98 17.23 35.99 -19.58
C LEU A 98 15.84 36.18 -18.92
N ILE A 99 15.83 36.73 -17.70
CA ILE A 99 14.62 37.00 -16.90
C ILE A 99 14.51 38.52 -16.72
N GLU A 100 13.38 39.09 -17.13
CA GLU A 100 13.03 40.50 -16.91
C GLU A 100 12.08 40.64 -15.72
N GLY A 101 12.15 41.80 -15.04
CA GLY A 101 11.36 42.09 -13.85
C GLY A 101 12.22 42.19 -12.57
N ARG A 102 11.55 42.39 -11.44
CA ARG A 102 12.19 42.42 -10.11
C ARG A 102 12.10 41.03 -9.50
N ILE A 103 13.25 40.40 -9.31
CA ILE A 103 13.35 39.04 -8.75
C ILE A 103 13.32 39.11 -7.22
N HIS A 104 12.43 38.32 -6.62
CA HIS A 104 12.37 38.01 -5.21
C HIS A 104 12.86 36.57 -5.01
N PRO A 105 14.12 36.36 -4.55
CA PRO A 105 14.75 35.04 -4.57
C PRO A 105 14.11 34.04 -3.60
N ASP A 106 13.50 34.53 -2.52
CA ASP A 106 12.88 33.69 -1.48
C ASP A 106 11.37 33.48 -1.71
N GLU A 107 10.81 34.12 -2.75
CA GLU A 107 9.39 34.02 -3.10
C GLU A 107 9.18 32.91 -4.15
N PRO A 108 8.33 31.90 -3.88
CA PRO A 108 8.02 30.88 -4.87
C PRO A 108 7.41 31.50 -6.13
N THR A 109 7.82 30.98 -7.28
CA THR A 109 7.39 31.48 -8.59
C THR A 109 6.31 30.59 -9.19
N ILE A 110 5.27 31.19 -9.76
CA ILE A 110 4.18 30.50 -10.45
C ILE A 110 4.22 30.86 -11.93
N MET A 111 4.28 29.85 -12.79
CA MET A 111 4.17 30.00 -14.24
C MET A 111 2.71 30.32 -14.62
N ILE A 112 2.52 31.32 -15.48
CA ILE A 112 1.23 31.71 -16.05
C ILE A 112 1.28 31.41 -17.55
N GLU A 113 0.32 30.60 -17.99
CA GLU A 113 0.17 30.18 -19.37
C GLU A 113 -1.23 30.43 -19.90
N ASP A 114 -1.34 30.61 -21.22
CA ASP A 114 -2.64 30.62 -21.88
C ASP A 114 -3.13 29.19 -22.15
N SER A 115 -2.22 28.26 -22.45
CA SER A 115 -2.57 26.84 -22.51
C SER A 115 -1.45 25.88 -22.19
N ILE A 116 -1.83 24.70 -21.73
CA ILE A 116 -0.92 23.58 -21.51
C ILE A 116 -1.39 22.34 -22.29
N ALA A 117 -0.53 21.85 -23.18
CA ALA A 117 -0.69 20.60 -23.91
C ALA A 117 0.47 19.66 -23.58
N SER A 118 1.57 19.67 -24.35
CA SER A 118 2.75 18.83 -24.07
C SER A 118 3.59 19.27 -22.85
N GLY A 119 3.32 20.45 -22.30
CA GLY A 119 4.07 21.05 -21.18
C GLY A 119 5.44 21.62 -21.53
N THR A 120 5.92 21.48 -22.78
CA THR A 120 7.30 21.84 -23.16
C THR A 120 7.66 23.29 -22.86
N SER A 121 6.78 24.24 -23.21
CA SER A 121 7.03 25.68 -22.96
C SER A 121 7.13 25.99 -21.47
N VAL A 122 6.27 25.37 -20.66
CA VAL A 122 6.29 25.53 -19.20
C VAL A 122 7.57 24.96 -18.64
N ARG A 123 7.98 23.76 -19.05
CA ARG A 123 9.24 23.14 -18.62
C ARG A 123 10.46 24.00 -18.95
N GLU A 124 10.54 24.53 -20.16
CA GLU A 124 11.63 25.43 -20.54
C GLU A 124 11.66 26.71 -19.68
N GLY A 125 10.49 27.25 -19.37
CA GLY A 125 10.37 28.40 -18.45
C GLY A 125 10.82 28.06 -17.03
N ILE A 126 10.37 26.92 -16.50
CA ILE A 126 10.73 26.41 -15.17
C ILE A 126 12.24 26.21 -15.07
N ALA A 127 12.84 25.48 -16.01
CA ALA A 127 14.28 25.18 -16.01
C ALA A 127 15.11 26.47 -15.92
N LYS A 128 14.75 27.51 -16.70
CA LYS A 128 15.44 28.81 -16.67
C LYS A 128 15.28 29.57 -15.35
N LEU A 129 14.14 29.42 -14.68
CA LEU A 129 13.90 30.03 -13.37
C LEU A 129 14.70 29.30 -12.28
N GLU A 130 14.74 27.98 -12.33
CA GLU A 130 15.48 27.12 -11.39
C GLU A 130 17.00 27.27 -11.58
N GLU A 131 17.49 27.35 -12.81
CA GLU A 131 18.89 27.71 -13.13
C GLU A 131 19.29 29.09 -12.58
N ALA A 132 18.32 30.01 -12.46
CA ALA A 132 18.51 31.31 -11.81
C ALA A 132 18.40 31.25 -10.28
N GLY A 133 18.23 30.06 -9.71
CA GLY A 133 18.13 29.77 -8.29
C GLY A 133 16.74 30.01 -7.68
N LEU A 134 15.71 30.23 -8.50
CA LEU A 134 14.34 30.43 -8.02
C LEU A 134 13.64 29.09 -7.81
N ARG A 135 12.82 29.01 -6.76
CA ARG A 135 11.91 27.88 -6.60
C ARG A 135 10.66 28.14 -7.43
N VAL A 136 10.31 27.19 -8.31
CA VAL A 136 9.03 27.19 -9.00
C VAL A 136 8.06 26.29 -8.24
N GLU A 137 6.92 26.84 -7.85
CA GLU A 137 5.86 26.10 -7.17
C GLU A 137 4.99 25.33 -8.16
N GLY A 138 4.73 25.91 -9.33
CA GLY A 138 4.00 25.24 -10.39
C GLY A 138 3.44 26.20 -11.43
N CYS A 139 2.28 25.88 -12.00
CA CYS A 139 1.72 26.55 -13.16
C CYS A 139 0.20 26.73 -13.05
N ILE A 140 -0.29 27.90 -13.50
CA ILE A 140 -1.70 28.18 -13.76
C ILE A 140 -1.87 28.42 -15.27
N ALA A 141 -2.63 27.55 -15.92
CA ALA A 141 -3.01 27.69 -17.33
C ALA A 141 -4.47 28.16 -17.48
N LEU A 142 -4.76 28.96 -18.50
CA LEU A 142 -6.14 29.30 -18.82
C LEU A 142 -6.89 28.08 -19.39
N VAL A 143 -6.28 27.29 -20.26
CA VAL A 143 -6.87 26.08 -20.83
C VAL A 143 -5.88 24.92 -20.81
N ARG A 144 -6.27 23.75 -20.30
CA ARG A 144 -5.49 22.50 -20.46
C ARG A 144 -6.03 21.63 -21.58
N PHE A 145 -5.15 20.91 -22.26
CA PHE A 145 -5.51 19.91 -23.26
C PHE A 145 -5.47 18.51 -22.65
N GLY A 146 -6.44 18.23 -21.77
CA GLY A 146 -6.53 16.99 -21.02
C GLY A 146 -5.48 16.85 -19.90
N TRP A 147 -5.42 15.67 -19.31
CA TRP A 147 -4.45 15.32 -18.26
C TRP A 147 -3.11 14.82 -18.83
N GLU A 148 -3.18 14.10 -19.95
CA GLU A 148 -2.01 13.50 -20.61
C GLU A 148 -1.01 14.57 -21.11
N GLY A 149 0.27 14.24 -20.97
CA GLY A 149 1.37 15.10 -21.41
C GLY A 149 1.78 16.10 -20.35
N GLY A 150 1.52 17.38 -20.57
CA GLY A 150 2.09 18.47 -19.78
C GLY A 150 1.59 18.51 -18.33
N CYS A 151 0.33 18.19 -18.08
CA CYS A 151 -0.20 18.19 -16.71
C CYS A 151 0.36 17.01 -15.90
N SER A 152 0.31 15.79 -16.45
CA SER A 152 0.84 14.60 -15.80
C SER A 152 2.35 14.70 -15.54
N ASP A 153 3.15 15.10 -16.53
CA ASP A 153 4.61 15.25 -16.40
C ASP A 153 5.02 16.30 -15.35
N LEU A 154 4.34 17.46 -15.32
CA LEU A 154 4.62 18.47 -14.29
C LEU A 154 4.22 17.99 -12.89
N ARG A 155 3.10 17.28 -12.76
CA ARG A 155 2.65 16.71 -11.47
C ARG A 155 3.62 15.66 -10.95
N GLU A 156 4.10 14.77 -11.82
CA GLU A 156 5.11 13.75 -11.48
C GLU A 156 6.42 14.38 -10.94
N ARG A 157 6.79 15.54 -11.49
CA ARG A 157 7.93 16.36 -11.02
C ARG A 157 7.62 17.22 -9.78
N GLY A 158 6.42 17.11 -9.19
CA GLY A 158 6.05 17.79 -7.95
C GLY A 158 5.59 19.23 -8.11
N TYR A 159 5.27 19.67 -9.33
CA TYR A 159 4.71 20.99 -9.56
C TYR A 159 3.19 21.01 -9.35
N HIS A 160 2.70 22.09 -8.72
CA HIS A 160 1.26 22.33 -8.61
C HIS A 160 0.71 22.86 -9.93
N VAL A 161 -0.04 22.02 -10.64
CA VAL A 161 -0.72 22.42 -11.89
C VAL A 161 -2.20 22.72 -11.63
N GLU A 162 -2.64 23.91 -12.03
CA GLU A 162 -4.04 24.34 -12.10
C GLU A 162 -4.39 24.77 -13.52
N ALA A 163 -5.60 24.43 -13.96
CA ALA A 163 -6.17 24.93 -15.19
C ALA A 163 -7.55 25.54 -14.91
N ILE A 164 -7.89 26.62 -15.61
CA ILE A 164 -9.21 27.25 -15.45
C ILE A 164 -10.27 26.45 -16.21
N TYR A 165 -9.93 25.96 -17.40
CA TYR A 165 -10.83 25.18 -18.26
C TYR A 165 -10.12 23.95 -18.85
N ASP A 166 -10.91 22.92 -19.14
CA ASP A 166 -10.48 21.73 -19.86
C ASP A 166 -10.98 21.76 -21.32
N ILE A 167 -10.09 21.53 -22.29
CA ILE A 167 -10.45 21.62 -23.71
C ILE A 167 -11.54 20.61 -24.11
N PHE A 168 -11.55 19.41 -23.53
CA PHE A 168 -12.47 18.35 -23.91
C PHE A 168 -13.83 18.57 -23.26
N ALA A 169 -13.83 18.78 -21.94
CA ALA A 169 -15.06 18.93 -21.17
C ALA A 169 -15.77 20.27 -21.39
N ASP A 170 -15.02 21.38 -21.42
CA ASP A 170 -15.61 22.73 -21.47
C ASP A 170 -15.80 23.28 -22.88
N PHE A 171 -14.98 22.82 -23.84
CA PHE A 171 -14.99 23.35 -25.21
C PHE A 171 -15.51 22.35 -26.25
N MET A 172 -14.83 21.21 -26.46
CA MET A 172 -15.16 20.27 -27.53
C MET A 172 -16.59 19.73 -27.41
N SER A 173 -17.08 19.50 -26.20
CA SER A 173 -18.49 19.15 -25.93
C SER A 173 -19.52 20.17 -26.46
N ARG A 174 -19.09 21.40 -26.74
CA ARG A 174 -19.92 22.53 -27.21
C ARG A 174 -19.55 22.99 -28.62
N MET A 175 -18.55 22.38 -29.25
CA MET A 175 -18.10 22.73 -30.59
C MET A 175 -18.82 21.86 -31.63
N GLU A 176 -19.38 22.51 -32.65
CA GLU A 176 -20.01 21.79 -33.76
C GLU A 176 -19.00 20.87 -34.48
N GLY A 177 -19.38 19.60 -34.63
CA GLY A 177 -18.57 18.55 -35.26
C GLY A 177 -17.52 17.90 -34.36
N GLU A 178 -17.42 18.31 -33.09
CA GLU A 178 -16.54 17.71 -32.09
C GLU A 178 -17.35 16.86 -31.11
N ARG A 179 -16.71 15.85 -30.50
CA ARG A 179 -17.30 15.03 -29.43
C ARG A 179 -16.67 15.42 -28.10
N GLY A 180 -17.49 15.50 -27.05
CA GLY A 180 -17.00 15.57 -25.67
C GLY A 180 -16.48 14.22 -25.19
N PRO A 181 -16.00 14.14 -23.93
CA PRO A 181 -15.56 12.88 -23.34
C PRO A 181 -16.71 11.87 -23.26
N ASP A 182 -16.42 10.60 -23.56
CA ASP A 182 -17.33 9.48 -23.34
C ASP A 182 -17.09 8.93 -21.93
N TYR A 183 -18.04 9.16 -21.02
CA TYR A 183 -17.89 8.78 -19.61
C TYR A 183 -18.01 7.27 -19.37
N ASN A 184 -18.49 6.50 -20.35
CA ASN A 184 -18.49 5.04 -20.27
C ASN A 184 -18.40 4.41 -21.67
N PRO A 185 -17.18 4.36 -22.25
CA PRO A 185 -16.97 3.80 -23.58
C PRO A 185 -17.28 2.30 -23.67
N THR A 186 -17.35 1.59 -22.52
CA THR A 186 -17.75 0.18 -22.52
C THR A 186 -19.22 -0.03 -22.92
N LYS A 187 -20.05 1.01 -22.84
CA LYS A 187 -21.45 0.97 -23.32
C LYS A 187 -21.64 1.59 -24.71
N ALA A 188 -20.55 1.85 -25.44
CA ALA A 188 -20.60 2.18 -26.86
C ALA A 188 -20.82 0.89 -27.68
N PHE A 189 -21.93 0.82 -28.41
CA PHE A 189 -22.29 -0.33 -29.25
C PHE A 189 -22.37 0.07 -30.73
N ASP A 190 -21.25 0.53 -31.29
CA ASP A 190 -21.20 0.95 -32.69
C ASP A 190 -21.49 -0.22 -33.64
N GLY A 191 -22.35 0.00 -34.64
CA GLY A 191 -22.74 -1.03 -35.60
C GLY A 191 -23.76 -2.07 -35.06
N PHE A 192 -24.25 -1.90 -33.84
CA PHE A 192 -25.23 -2.78 -33.22
C PHE A 192 -26.57 -2.79 -33.99
N ARG A 193 -26.98 -3.96 -34.50
CA ARG A 193 -28.25 -4.13 -35.23
C ARG A 193 -29.01 -5.36 -34.74
N TRP A 194 -30.24 -5.16 -34.27
CA TRP A 194 -31.12 -6.25 -33.88
C TRP A 194 -31.51 -7.15 -35.07
N SER A 195 -31.53 -8.45 -34.83
CA SER A 195 -32.16 -9.47 -35.66
C SER A 195 -33.67 -9.45 -35.47
N GLU A 196 -34.43 -9.93 -36.46
CA GLU A 196 -35.88 -10.16 -36.30
C GLU A 196 -36.15 -11.39 -35.42
N ARG A 197 -35.14 -12.22 -35.19
CA ARG A 197 -35.23 -13.43 -34.35
C ARG A 197 -34.98 -13.10 -32.88
N ARG A 198 -35.71 -13.81 -32.02
CA ARG A 198 -35.54 -13.80 -30.56
C ARG A 198 -34.86 -15.09 -30.11
N ALA A 199 -33.96 -14.97 -29.15
CA ALA A 199 -33.39 -16.13 -28.48
C ALA A 199 -34.49 -16.90 -27.71
N PRO A 200 -34.43 -18.25 -27.67
CA PRO A 200 -35.32 -19.07 -26.86
C PRO A 200 -35.32 -18.67 -25.37
N ASP A 201 -36.48 -18.77 -24.73
CA ASP A 201 -36.64 -18.58 -23.29
C ASP A 201 -36.02 -19.75 -22.49
N GLY A 202 -35.63 -19.48 -21.24
CA GLY A 202 -35.12 -20.51 -20.33
C GLY A 202 -33.70 -20.99 -20.65
N LEU A 203 -32.92 -20.21 -21.40
CA LEU A 203 -31.52 -20.52 -21.67
C LEU A 203 -30.62 -20.15 -20.49
N HIS A 204 -29.65 -21.02 -20.20
CA HIS A 204 -28.48 -20.69 -19.40
C HIS A 204 -27.72 -19.51 -20.03
N PRO A 205 -27.18 -18.55 -19.25
CA PRO A 205 -26.49 -17.35 -19.77
C PRO A 205 -25.41 -17.67 -20.82
N ALA A 206 -24.57 -18.68 -20.58
CA ALA A 206 -23.51 -19.07 -21.51
C ALA A 206 -24.05 -19.62 -22.85
N HIS A 207 -25.18 -20.33 -22.81
CA HIS A 207 -25.85 -20.81 -24.02
C HIS A 207 -26.49 -19.64 -24.80
N LEU A 208 -27.07 -18.66 -24.10
CA LEU A 208 -27.55 -17.43 -24.74
C LEU A 208 -26.41 -16.69 -25.44
N ALA A 209 -25.27 -16.48 -24.75
CA ALA A 209 -24.09 -15.86 -25.34
C ALA A 209 -23.61 -16.61 -26.60
N ARG A 210 -23.57 -17.95 -26.56
CA ARG A 210 -23.23 -18.76 -27.74
C ARG A 210 -24.15 -18.50 -28.92
N GLN A 211 -25.46 -18.47 -28.71
CA GLN A 211 -26.44 -18.24 -29.78
C GLN A 211 -26.31 -16.84 -30.37
N VAL A 212 -26.06 -15.84 -29.52
CA VAL A 212 -25.84 -14.46 -29.97
C VAL A 212 -24.58 -14.36 -30.83
N LEU A 213 -23.46 -14.95 -30.40
CA LEU A 213 -22.22 -14.99 -31.18
C LEU A 213 -22.42 -15.69 -32.52
N HIS A 214 -23.07 -16.86 -32.52
CA HIS A 214 -23.36 -17.61 -33.74
C HIS A 214 -24.24 -16.81 -34.72
N GLU A 215 -25.28 -16.14 -34.22
CA GLU A 215 -26.15 -15.27 -35.04
C GLU A 215 -25.37 -14.12 -35.67
N TYR A 216 -24.54 -13.47 -34.86
CA TYR A 216 -23.75 -12.33 -35.30
C TYR A 216 -22.75 -12.71 -36.39
N PHE A 217 -22.00 -13.81 -36.20
CA PHE A 217 -21.06 -14.28 -37.21
C PHE A 217 -21.73 -14.79 -38.49
N THR A 218 -23.00 -15.22 -38.42
CA THR A 218 -23.73 -15.71 -39.59
C THR A 218 -24.43 -14.59 -40.37
N SER A 219 -25.01 -13.62 -39.67
CA SER A 219 -25.93 -12.63 -40.28
C SER A 219 -25.48 -11.18 -40.15
N GLY A 220 -24.51 -10.89 -39.28
CA GLY A 220 -24.16 -9.53 -38.85
C GLY A 220 -25.20 -8.84 -37.97
N ALA A 221 -26.25 -9.56 -37.54
CA ALA A 221 -27.29 -9.06 -36.64
C ALA A 221 -27.24 -9.76 -35.27
N ILE A 222 -27.92 -9.19 -34.28
CA ILE A 222 -27.85 -9.62 -32.87
C ILE A 222 -29.24 -10.08 -32.42
N LEU A 223 -29.34 -11.28 -31.84
CA LEU A 223 -30.64 -11.82 -31.38
C LEU A 223 -31.32 -10.89 -30.38
N LEU A 224 -32.66 -10.76 -30.49
CA LEU A 224 -33.44 -10.14 -29.43
C LEU A 224 -33.33 -10.98 -28.15
N PRO A 225 -33.19 -10.36 -26.96
CA PRO A 225 -33.04 -11.08 -25.70
C PRO A 225 -34.29 -11.93 -25.41
N PRO A 226 -34.14 -13.09 -24.73
CA PRO A 226 -35.29 -13.86 -24.26
C PRO A 226 -36.07 -13.09 -23.18
N ALA A 227 -37.30 -13.51 -22.91
CA ALA A 227 -38.10 -12.92 -21.83
C ALA A 227 -37.54 -13.27 -20.45
N HIS A 228 -36.95 -14.46 -20.31
CA HIS A 228 -36.29 -14.93 -19.09
C HIS A 228 -35.16 -15.91 -19.42
N LEU A 229 -34.15 -15.92 -18.56
CA LEU A 229 -33.13 -16.97 -18.53
C LEU A 229 -33.67 -18.21 -17.80
N ASP A 230 -32.88 -19.27 -17.72
CA ASP A 230 -33.19 -20.48 -16.94
C ASP A 230 -33.43 -20.20 -15.45
N ARG A 231 -32.85 -19.12 -14.92
CA ARG A 231 -33.04 -18.62 -13.55
C ARG A 231 -33.39 -17.13 -13.52
N THR A 232 -33.85 -16.66 -12.37
CA THR A 232 -34.30 -15.27 -12.15
C THR A 232 -33.43 -14.48 -11.17
N ASP A 233 -32.45 -15.13 -10.54
CA ASP A 233 -31.60 -14.59 -9.48
C ASP A 233 -30.21 -14.14 -9.98
N TYR A 234 -30.02 -14.04 -11.29
CA TYR A 234 -28.79 -13.47 -11.86
C TYR A 234 -28.72 -11.96 -11.57
N ASP A 235 -27.69 -11.54 -10.83
CA ASP A 235 -27.43 -10.12 -10.55
C ASP A 235 -26.41 -9.54 -11.54
N SER A 236 -26.91 -8.85 -12.57
CA SER A 236 -26.12 -8.10 -13.55
C SER A 236 -26.08 -6.59 -13.27
N SER A 237 -26.45 -6.16 -12.07
CA SER A 237 -26.69 -4.74 -11.78
C SER A 237 -25.45 -3.83 -11.87
N GLY A 238 -24.24 -4.40 -11.83
CA GLY A 238 -22.97 -3.73 -12.11
C GLY A 238 -22.37 -4.00 -13.49
N GLY A 239 -23.00 -4.86 -14.30
CA GLY A 239 -22.57 -5.16 -15.66
C GLY A 239 -22.41 -6.65 -15.96
N ALA A 240 -21.95 -6.95 -17.17
CA ALA A 240 -21.74 -8.32 -17.66
C ALA A 240 -20.54 -8.42 -18.61
N PHE A 241 -19.84 -9.54 -18.53
CA PHE A 241 -18.71 -9.89 -19.40
C PHE A 241 -18.89 -11.29 -19.98
N VAL A 242 -18.51 -11.49 -21.24
CA VAL A 242 -18.48 -12.81 -21.88
C VAL A 242 -17.04 -13.19 -22.16
N SER A 243 -16.67 -14.43 -21.86
CA SER A 243 -15.35 -14.98 -22.15
C SER A 243 -15.49 -16.24 -22.98
N VAL A 244 -14.68 -16.35 -24.03
CA VAL A 244 -14.62 -17.49 -24.94
C VAL A 244 -13.20 -18.07 -24.87
N ARG A 245 -13.08 -19.34 -24.50
CA ARG A 245 -11.79 -20.04 -24.30
C ARG A 245 -11.79 -21.37 -25.04
N SER A 246 -10.61 -21.85 -25.44
CA SER A 246 -10.47 -23.14 -26.12
C SER A 246 -10.95 -24.28 -25.21
N ARG A 247 -11.51 -25.33 -25.84
CA ARG A 247 -11.87 -26.59 -25.15
C ARG A 247 -10.64 -27.45 -24.85
N ASP A 248 -9.61 -27.35 -25.70
CA ASP A 248 -8.41 -28.18 -25.61
C ASP A 248 -7.41 -27.60 -24.60
N ASP A 249 -7.34 -26.27 -24.51
CA ASP A 249 -6.53 -25.54 -23.54
C ASP A 249 -7.35 -24.38 -22.95
N ILE A 250 -7.74 -24.52 -21.70
CA ILE A 250 -8.53 -23.50 -21.02
C ILE A 250 -7.78 -22.17 -20.85
N PHE A 251 -6.45 -22.16 -20.85
CA PHE A 251 -5.67 -20.94 -20.73
C PHE A 251 -5.66 -20.12 -22.02
N ASP A 252 -5.86 -20.77 -23.17
CA ASP A 252 -6.03 -20.11 -24.47
C ASP A 252 -7.40 -19.40 -24.53
N ARG A 253 -7.34 -18.07 -24.59
CA ARG A 253 -8.52 -17.19 -24.61
C ARG A 253 -8.71 -16.61 -26.01
N HIS A 254 -9.72 -17.11 -26.71
CA HIS A 254 -10.07 -16.63 -28.05
C HIS A 254 -10.62 -15.20 -28.04
N ALA A 255 -11.49 -14.85 -27.08
CA ALA A 255 -12.05 -13.50 -26.96
C ALA A 255 -12.62 -13.24 -25.56
N ARG A 256 -12.63 -11.99 -25.12
CA ARG A 256 -13.34 -11.53 -23.92
C ARG A 256 -13.61 -10.04 -24.00
N ASP A 257 -14.87 -9.65 -23.81
CA ASP A 257 -15.22 -8.25 -23.57
C ASP A 257 -16.54 -8.15 -22.77
N GLY A 258 -16.90 -6.94 -22.37
CA GLY A 258 -18.11 -6.64 -21.60
C GLY A 258 -18.24 -5.17 -21.28
N PHE A 259 -19.02 -4.86 -20.26
CA PHE A 259 -19.25 -3.49 -19.83
C PHE A 259 -19.64 -3.40 -18.36
N TRP A 260 -19.47 -2.21 -17.81
CA TRP A 260 -19.89 -1.87 -16.45
C TRP A 260 -21.14 -0.98 -16.45
N HIS A 261 -21.93 -1.11 -15.39
CA HIS A 261 -23.03 -0.21 -15.05
C HIS A 261 -22.63 0.68 -13.88
N PHE A 262 -22.17 1.90 -14.20
CA PHE A 262 -21.82 2.86 -13.16
C PHE A 262 -23.06 3.41 -12.43
N PRO A 263 -22.92 3.82 -11.16
CA PRO A 263 -24.03 4.40 -10.41
C PRO A 263 -24.70 5.57 -11.15
N GLY A 264 -26.03 5.51 -11.28
CA GLY A 264 -26.83 6.52 -11.98
C GLY A 264 -27.04 6.25 -13.48
N GLU A 265 -26.38 5.26 -14.07
CA GLU A 265 -26.61 4.88 -15.47
C GLU A 265 -27.87 4.05 -15.68
N PRO A 266 -28.47 4.08 -16.89
CA PRO A 266 -29.48 3.12 -17.30
C PRO A 266 -28.93 1.69 -17.24
N ARG A 267 -29.72 0.77 -16.67
CA ARG A 267 -29.43 -0.67 -16.59
C ARG A 267 -30.41 -1.44 -17.46
N TRP A 268 -29.96 -2.58 -17.98
CA TRP A 268 -30.83 -3.54 -18.64
C TRP A 268 -31.12 -4.73 -17.72
N GLY A 269 -31.91 -5.70 -18.20
CA GLY A 269 -32.05 -6.98 -17.50
C GLY A 269 -30.94 -7.94 -17.90
N ALA A 270 -30.62 -8.91 -17.04
CA ALA A 270 -29.54 -9.88 -17.24
C ALA A 270 -29.51 -10.52 -18.64
N ALA A 271 -30.69 -10.86 -19.19
CA ALA A 271 -30.80 -11.42 -20.54
C ALA A 271 -30.30 -10.46 -21.63
N GLU A 272 -30.63 -9.17 -21.56
CA GLU A 272 -30.14 -8.16 -22.50
C GLU A 272 -28.67 -7.84 -22.25
N ASP A 273 -28.22 -7.86 -21.00
CA ASP A 273 -26.81 -7.66 -20.66
C ASP A 273 -25.92 -8.74 -21.27
N VAL A 274 -26.33 -10.01 -21.21
CA VAL A 274 -25.65 -11.12 -21.87
C VAL A 274 -25.54 -10.88 -23.37
N VAL A 275 -26.64 -10.46 -24.02
CA VAL A 275 -26.66 -10.22 -25.47
C VAL A 275 -25.69 -9.09 -25.86
N ARG A 276 -25.68 -8.00 -25.09
CA ARG A 276 -24.81 -6.85 -25.33
C ARG A 276 -23.34 -7.18 -25.09
N ALA A 277 -23.04 -7.92 -24.01
CA ALA A 277 -21.67 -8.35 -23.70
C ALA A 277 -21.15 -9.37 -24.72
N ALA A 278 -22.03 -10.26 -25.20
CA ALA A 278 -21.70 -11.20 -26.29
C ALA A 278 -21.38 -10.46 -27.59
N PHE A 279 -22.14 -9.42 -27.96
CA PHE A 279 -21.82 -8.59 -29.13
C PHE A 279 -20.45 -7.92 -29.01
N ARG A 280 -20.16 -7.30 -27.86
CA ARG A 280 -18.84 -6.72 -27.60
C ARG A 280 -17.72 -7.76 -27.73
N THR A 281 -17.93 -8.93 -27.14
CA THR A 281 -16.96 -10.03 -27.23
C THR A 281 -16.77 -10.51 -28.66
N ALA A 282 -17.82 -10.47 -29.50
CA ALA A 282 -17.72 -10.82 -30.91
C ALA A 282 -16.79 -9.88 -31.69
N CYS A 283 -16.72 -8.60 -31.30
CA CYS A 283 -15.83 -7.60 -31.91
C CYS A 283 -14.35 -7.86 -31.60
N GLU A 284 -14.06 -8.57 -30.52
CA GLU A 284 -12.69 -8.91 -30.08
C GLU A 284 -12.15 -10.23 -30.64
N PHE A 285 -12.91 -10.95 -31.47
CA PHE A 285 -12.43 -12.19 -32.09
C PHE A 285 -11.24 -11.95 -33.03
N PRO A 286 -10.28 -12.89 -33.12
CA PRO A 286 -9.11 -12.75 -33.99
C PRO A 286 -9.50 -12.64 -35.46
N LYS A 287 -8.99 -11.60 -36.15
CA LYS A 287 -9.33 -11.33 -37.57
C LYS A 287 -8.80 -12.37 -38.57
N LYS A 288 -7.81 -13.19 -38.18
CA LYS A 288 -7.09 -14.11 -39.08
C LYS A 288 -7.65 -15.54 -39.08
N THR A 289 -8.54 -15.88 -38.16
CA THR A 289 -9.10 -17.21 -37.99
C THR A 289 -10.61 -17.15 -38.20
N SER A 290 -11.22 -18.22 -38.71
CA SER A 290 -12.68 -18.30 -38.84
C SER A 290 -13.34 -18.17 -37.45
N PRO A 291 -14.12 -17.12 -37.18
CA PRO A 291 -14.76 -16.94 -35.87
C PRO A 291 -15.75 -18.07 -35.54
N GLN A 292 -16.38 -18.66 -36.57
CA GLN A 292 -17.30 -19.79 -36.41
C GLN A 292 -16.55 -21.06 -35.96
N GLU A 293 -15.42 -21.38 -36.58
CA GLU A 293 -14.61 -22.55 -36.21
C GLU A 293 -14.07 -22.42 -34.78
N LEU A 294 -13.57 -21.23 -34.42
CA LEU A 294 -13.14 -20.93 -33.05
C LEU A 294 -14.29 -21.09 -32.06
N LEU A 295 -15.47 -20.56 -32.37
CA LEU A 295 -16.63 -20.67 -31.50
C LEU A 295 -17.01 -22.14 -31.26
N GLU A 296 -16.96 -22.99 -32.29
CA GLU A 296 -17.25 -24.42 -32.20
C GLU A 296 -16.24 -25.18 -31.31
N SER A 297 -14.96 -24.80 -31.36
CA SER A 297 -13.90 -25.36 -30.53
C SER A 297 -13.76 -24.70 -29.14
N SER A 298 -14.73 -23.88 -28.73
CA SER A 298 -14.67 -23.12 -27.47
C SER A 298 -15.65 -23.56 -26.40
N HIS A 299 -15.33 -23.24 -25.14
CA HIS A 299 -16.28 -23.06 -24.05
C HIS A 299 -16.56 -21.57 -23.80
N ILE A 300 -17.75 -21.28 -23.28
CA ILE A 300 -18.17 -19.91 -22.96
C ILE A 300 -18.50 -19.80 -21.47
N ALA A 301 -18.12 -18.67 -20.87
CA ALA A 301 -18.64 -18.26 -19.58
C ALA A 301 -19.16 -16.83 -19.62
N VAL A 302 -20.28 -16.61 -18.91
CA VAL A 302 -20.80 -15.26 -18.61
C VAL A 302 -20.41 -14.93 -17.17
N THR A 303 -19.85 -13.74 -16.97
CA THR A 303 -19.59 -13.19 -15.64
C THR A 303 -20.56 -12.05 -15.40
N PHE A 304 -21.37 -12.14 -14.34
CA PHE A 304 -22.23 -11.06 -13.88
C PHE A 304 -21.60 -10.35 -12.68
N LEU A 305 -21.80 -9.04 -12.63
CA LEU A 305 -21.27 -8.17 -11.59
C LEU A 305 -22.42 -7.59 -10.78
N SER A 306 -22.32 -7.63 -9.45
CA SER A 306 -23.26 -6.92 -8.59
C SER A 306 -23.09 -5.40 -8.72
N ALA A 307 -24.02 -4.64 -8.14
CA ALA A 307 -23.96 -3.18 -8.19
C ALA A 307 -22.61 -2.63 -7.72
N LEU A 308 -22.04 -1.71 -8.51
CA LEU A 308 -20.75 -1.09 -8.22
C LEU A 308 -20.84 -0.21 -6.96
N GLU A 309 -20.01 -0.51 -5.96
CA GLU A 309 -19.91 0.24 -4.70
C GLU A 309 -18.58 1.00 -4.68
N ARG A 310 -18.63 2.32 -4.43
CA ARG A 310 -17.40 3.14 -4.33
C ARG A 310 -16.68 2.82 -3.02
N VAL A 311 -15.37 2.58 -3.11
CA VAL A 311 -14.52 2.17 -1.99
C VAL A 311 -13.13 2.79 -2.05
N THR A 312 -12.38 2.68 -0.95
CA THR A 312 -10.94 2.96 -0.86
C THR A 312 -10.10 1.70 -1.09
N VAL A 313 -8.77 1.83 -1.14
CA VAL A 313 -7.86 0.67 -1.23
C VAL A 313 -7.96 -0.23 0.00
N GLY A 314 -8.16 0.36 1.18
CA GLY A 314 -8.37 -0.35 2.44
C GLY A 314 -9.69 -1.14 2.53
N GLU A 315 -10.62 -0.93 1.61
CA GLU A 315 -11.93 -1.59 1.60
C GLU A 315 -12.05 -2.69 0.55
N LEU A 316 -10.92 -3.02 -0.10
CA LEU A 316 -10.83 -4.12 -1.05
C LEU A 316 -10.86 -5.48 -0.34
N ASP A 317 -11.28 -6.51 -1.08
CA ASP A 317 -11.32 -7.91 -0.64
C ASP A 317 -11.07 -8.78 -1.87
N ASN A 318 -9.80 -9.11 -2.13
CA ASN A 318 -9.39 -9.83 -3.34
C ASN A 318 -9.87 -11.29 -3.34
N ASP A 319 -10.33 -11.80 -2.19
CA ASP A 319 -10.88 -13.15 -2.08
C ASP A 319 -12.30 -13.24 -2.61
N ARG A 320 -13.04 -12.12 -2.65
CA ARG A 320 -14.49 -12.11 -2.93
C ARG A 320 -14.90 -11.15 -4.05
N CYS A 321 -14.25 -9.99 -4.11
CA CYS A 321 -14.70 -8.87 -4.93
C CYS A 321 -13.78 -8.62 -6.13
N GLY A 322 -14.40 -8.32 -7.27
CA GLY A 322 -13.71 -7.64 -8.37
C GLY A 322 -13.72 -6.13 -8.14
N ILE A 323 -12.84 -5.44 -8.84
CA ILE A 323 -12.74 -3.99 -8.80
C ILE A 323 -12.71 -3.39 -10.20
N VAL A 324 -13.10 -2.11 -10.29
CA VAL A 324 -12.82 -1.24 -11.43
C VAL A 324 -12.27 0.09 -10.93
N VAL A 325 -11.11 0.48 -11.47
CA VAL A 325 -10.48 1.78 -11.23
C VAL A 325 -10.77 2.67 -12.42
N VAL A 326 -11.35 3.84 -12.16
CA VAL A 326 -11.70 4.85 -13.18
C VAL A 326 -10.87 6.10 -12.92
N SER A 327 -10.31 6.69 -13.98
CA SER A 327 -9.62 7.98 -13.85
C SER A 327 -10.59 9.08 -13.43
N GLY A 328 -10.17 9.92 -12.49
CA GLY A 328 -10.87 11.14 -12.10
C GLY A 328 -10.70 12.29 -13.09
N GLU A 329 -9.71 12.21 -14.00
CA GLU A 329 -9.37 13.27 -14.95
C GLU A 329 -9.65 12.89 -16.41
N ARG A 330 -9.60 11.60 -16.74
CA ARG A 330 -9.87 11.02 -18.07
C ARG A 330 -10.98 9.96 -17.94
N PRO A 331 -12.26 10.35 -17.76
CA PRO A 331 -13.34 9.45 -17.36
C PRO A 331 -13.58 8.26 -18.32
N GLU A 332 -13.12 8.37 -19.56
CA GLU A 332 -13.12 7.28 -20.55
C GLU A 332 -12.10 6.16 -20.25
N ILE A 333 -11.12 6.42 -19.37
CA ILE A 333 -10.04 5.50 -19.02
C ILE A 333 -10.39 4.75 -17.72
N MET A 334 -10.46 3.43 -17.82
CA MET A 334 -10.77 2.55 -16.70
C MET A 334 -10.16 1.16 -16.87
N GLY A 335 -9.97 0.45 -15.76
CA GLY A 335 -9.38 -0.88 -15.73
C GLY A 335 -9.96 -1.72 -14.61
N GLY A 336 -10.33 -2.96 -14.91
CA GLY A 336 -10.90 -3.88 -13.94
C GLY A 336 -9.96 -5.01 -13.55
N ALA A 337 -10.15 -5.58 -12.37
CA ALA A 337 -9.48 -6.81 -11.94
C ALA A 337 -10.48 -7.71 -11.21
N LEU A 338 -10.48 -9.01 -11.51
CA LEU A 338 -11.35 -9.98 -10.85
C LEU A 338 -10.69 -10.50 -9.55
N PRO A 339 -11.46 -11.07 -8.60
CA PRO A 339 -10.91 -11.70 -7.40
C PRO A 339 -10.14 -12.97 -7.75
N ASN A 340 -9.21 -13.38 -6.88
CA ASN A 340 -8.49 -14.65 -6.99
C ASN A 340 -7.89 -14.93 -8.39
N MET A 341 -7.42 -13.89 -9.08
CA MET A 341 -6.78 -14.06 -10.39
C MET A 341 -5.36 -14.63 -10.24
N PRO A 342 -4.90 -15.49 -11.17
CA PRO A 342 -3.51 -15.93 -11.15
C PRO A 342 -2.59 -14.71 -11.28
N GLY A 343 -1.61 -14.61 -10.39
CA GLY A 343 -0.69 -13.46 -10.34
C GLY A 343 -1.14 -12.23 -9.60
N ILE A 344 -2.30 -12.28 -8.96
CA ILE A 344 -2.77 -11.25 -8.04
C ILE A 344 -2.80 -11.85 -6.64
N ARG A 345 -1.77 -11.52 -5.84
CA ARG A 345 -1.56 -12.13 -4.52
C ARG A 345 -2.51 -11.60 -3.46
N ASP A 346 -2.73 -10.29 -3.46
CA ASP A 346 -3.46 -9.54 -2.43
C ASP A 346 -4.25 -8.37 -3.04
N GLU A 347 -4.95 -7.62 -2.18
CA GLU A 347 -5.71 -6.42 -2.52
C GLU A 347 -4.86 -5.32 -3.16
N TRP A 348 -3.62 -5.15 -2.70
CA TRP A 348 -2.71 -4.13 -3.21
C TRP A 348 -2.32 -4.43 -4.66
N GLN A 349 -2.00 -5.69 -4.96
CA GLN A 349 -1.72 -6.14 -6.31
C GLN A 349 -2.95 -6.08 -7.20
N GLN A 350 -4.13 -6.37 -6.66
CA GLN A 350 -5.39 -6.25 -7.39
C GLN A 350 -5.59 -4.79 -7.85
N PHE A 351 -5.43 -3.86 -6.92
CA PHE A 351 -5.48 -2.42 -7.18
C PHE A 351 -4.44 -1.99 -8.22
N ARG A 352 -3.17 -2.38 -8.05
CA ARG A 352 -2.09 -2.04 -8.99
C ARG A 352 -2.36 -2.58 -10.38
N HIS A 353 -2.83 -3.82 -10.50
CA HIS A 353 -3.17 -4.43 -11.79
C HIS A 353 -4.30 -3.67 -12.48
N ALA A 354 -5.38 -3.35 -11.76
CA ALA A 354 -6.49 -2.56 -12.32
C ALA A 354 -6.04 -1.15 -12.74
N ARG A 355 -5.23 -0.49 -11.91
CA ARG A 355 -4.79 0.91 -12.11
C ARG A 355 -3.72 1.07 -13.20
N TYR A 356 -2.64 0.31 -13.12
CA TYR A 356 -1.46 0.53 -13.96
C TYR A 356 -1.45 -0.35 -15.20
N ASN A 357 -1.90 -1.61 -15.09
CA ASN A 357 -1.86 -2.51 -16.23
C ASN A 357 -3.09 -2.37 -17.13
N ASN A 358 -4.28 -2.33 -16.52
CA ASN A 358 -5.53 -2.32 -17.29
C ASN A 358 -6.02 -0.90 -17.62
N ALA A 359 -5.98 0.02 -16.65
CA ALA A 359 -6.35 1.42 -16.90
C ALA A 359 -5.20 2.27 -17.45
N ALA A 360 -3.93 1.88 -17.24
CA ALA A 360 -2.75 2.67 -17.61
C ALA A 360 -2.83 4.13 -17.10
N LEU A 361 -3.22 4.30 -15.83
CA LEU A 361 -3.24 5.63 -15.20
C LEU A 361 -1.82 6.15 -14.97
N TYR A 362 -1.62 7.45 -15.16
CA TYR A 362 -0.33 8.08 -14.85
C TYR A 362 -0.05 8.08 -13.34
N PRO A 363 1.24 8.18 -12.95
CA PRO A 363 1.60 8.52 -11.58
C PRO A 363 0.82 9.76 -11.11
N PHE A 364 0.32 9.73 -9.88
CA PHE A 364 -0.47 10.81 -9.25
C PHE A 364 -1.77 11.22 -9.95
N GLU A 365 -2.20 10.54 -11.02
CA GLU A 365 -3.52 10.77 -11.60
C GLU A 365 -4.62 10.43 -10.58
N PRO A 366 -5.57 11.34 -10.32
CA PRO A 366 -6.72 11.06 -9.46
C PRO A 366 -7.54 9.88 -9.98
N TYR A 367 -8.11 9.10 -9.08
CA TYR A 367 -8.90 7.92 -9.45
C TYR A 367 -10.09 7.71 -8.49
N VAL A 368 -11.03 6.90 -8.94
CA VAL A 368 -12.13 6.35 -8.14
C VAL A 368 -12.11 4.83 -8.28
N ILE A 369 -12.24 4.12 -7.16
CA ILE A 369 -12.35 2.66 -7.15
C ILE A 369 -13.81 2.29 -6.88
N TYR A 370 -14.30 1.33 -7.64
CA TYR A 370 -15.52 0.61 -7.33
C TYR A 370 -15.21 -0.87 -7.12
N ARG A 371 -15.83 -1.48 -6.11
CA ARG A 371 -15.84 -2.95 -5.93
C ARG A 371 -17.20 -3.52 -6.32
N HIS A 372 -17.22 -4.81 -6.63
CA HIS A 372 -18.42 -5.58 -6.90
C HIS A 372 -18.19 -7.07 -6.63
N GLU A 373 -19.25 -7.79 -6.26
CA GLU A 373 -19.21 -9.24 -6.23
C GLU A 373 -19.20 -9.81 -7.66
N VAL A 374 -18.69 -11.03 -7.81
CA VAL A 374 -18.49 -11.68 -9.09
C VAL A 374 -19.16 -13.05 -9.08
N SER A 375 -20.13 -13.24 -9.97
CA SER A 375 -20.72 -14.55 -10.24
C SER A 375 -20.38 -15.00 -11.66
N LYS A 376 -19.94 -16.24 -11.82
CA LYS A 376 -19.49 -16.78 -13.10
C LYS A 376 -20.27 -18.03 -13.47
N HIS A 377 -20.77 -18.05 -14.69
CA HIS A 377 -21.63 -19.10 -15.23
C HIS A 377 -21.04 -19.62 -16.54
N ALA A 378 -20.21 -20.66 -16.44
CA ALA A 378 -19.70 -21.41 -17.58
C ALA A 378 -20.77 -22.34 -18.16
N GLU A 379 -20.59 -22.79 -19.40
CA GLU A 379 -21.49 -23.80 -19.99
C GLU A 379 -21.59 -25.05 -19.09
N PRO A 380 -22.80 -25.59 -18.85
CA PRO A 380 -22.96 -26.79 -18.05
C PRO A 380 -22.08 -27.95 -18.54
N GLY A 381 -21.26 -28.51 -17.64
CA GLY A 381 -20.32 -29.58 -17.94
C GLY A 381 -19.00 -29.13 -18.58
N ALA A 382 -18.80 -27.83 -18.83
CA ALA A 382 -17.51 -27.29 -19.24
C ALA A 382 -16.55 -27.24 -18.05
N THR A 383 -15.30 -27.66 -18.27
CA THR A 383 -14.21 -27.35 -17.35
C THR A 383 -13.93 -25.85 -17.43
N TRP A 384 -13.89 -25.17 -16.28
CA TRP A 384 -13.54 -23.75 -16.20
C TRP A 384 -12.43 -23.48 -15.18
N GLN A 385 -11.71 -22.35 -15.30
CA GLN A 385 -10.65 -22.00 -14.37
C GLN A 385 -11.26 -21.69 -13.00
N PRO A 386 -10.69 -22.21 -11.89
CA PRO A 386 -11.17 -21.93 -10.54
C PRO A 386 -10.89 -20.49 -10.10
N SER A 387 -10.10 -19.73 -10.86
CA SER A 387 -9.73 -18.35 -10.60
C SER A 387 -10.68 -17.31 -11.22
N GLY A 388 -10.64 -16.07 -10.72
CA GLY A 388 -11.49 -15.00 -11.23
C GLY A 388 -12.94 -15.10 -10.77
N VAL A 389 -13.19 -15.76 -9.64
CA VAL A 389 -14.46 -15.91 -8.92
C VAL A 389 -14.19 -15.78 -7.42
N ALA A 390 -15.22 -15.53 -6.61
CA ALA A 390 -15.08 -15.53 -5.15
C ALA A 390 -14.61 -16.91 -4.65
N GLY A 391 -13.78 -16.92 -3.61
CA GLY A 391 -13.30 -18.15 -2.95
C GLY A 391 -14.39 -18.83 -2.11
N ASP A 392 -14.14 -20.06 -1.69
CA ASP A 392 -15.06 -20.83 -0.84
C ASP A 392 -15.25 -20.17 0.55
N GLU A 393 -16.49 -20.19 1.08
CA GLU A 393 -16.86 -19.43 2.29
C GLU A 393 -16.23 -19.96 3.59
N GLU A 394 -15.98 -21.27 3.72
CA GLU A 394 -15.33 -21.86 4.91
C GLU A 394 -14.34 -22.98 4.52
N PRO A 395 -13.03 -22.81 4.79
CA PRO A 395 -12.06 -23.86 4.53
C PRO A 395 -12.14 -24.97 5.59
N ALA A 396 -11.73 -26.19 5.24
CA ALA A 396 -11.86 -27.36 6.10
C ALA A 396 -11.13 -27.20 7.45
N ASP A 397 -11.80 -27.59 8.54
CA ASP A 397 -11.20 -27.69 9.87
C ASP A 397 -10.43 -29.02 9.97
N LEU A 398 -9.09 -28.93 10.08
CA LEU A 398 -8.22 -30.09 10.24
C LEU A 398 -7.72 -30.25 11.67
N GLY A 399 -8.27 -29.51 12.62
CA GLY A 399 -7.77 -29.48 13.98
C GLY A 399 -7.81 -30.85 14.66
N ALA A 400 -8.89 -31.61 14.46
CA ALA A 400 -8.99 -32.97 14.95
C ALA A 400 -7.89 -33.89 14.39
N LEU A 401 -7.53 -33.70 13.10
CA LEU A 401 -6.47 -34.48 12.45
C LEU A 401 -5.08 -34.13 13.00
N ALA A 402 -4.78 -32.84 13.16
CA ALA A 402 -3.51 -32.38 13.72
C ALA A 402 -3.29 -32.90 15.15
N ALA A 403 -4.35 -32.86 15.96
CA ALA A 403 -4.27 -33.30 17.35
C ALA A 403 -4.15 -34.83 17.48
N TRP A 404 -4.80 -35.57 16.59
CA TRP A 404 -4.65 -37.03 16.48
C TRP A 404 -3.22 -37.42 16.04
N ALA A 405 -2.66 -36.71 15.05
CA ALA A 405 -1.28 -36.91 14.61
C ALA A 405 -0.26 -36.57 15.72
N ARG A 406 -0.50 -35.54 16.53
CA ARG A 406 0.34 -35.24 17.71
C ARG A 406 0.37 -36.37 18.73
N GLU A 407 -0.74 -37.03 19.00
CA GLU A 407 -0.78 -38.17 19.94
C GLU A 407 0.10 -39.33 19.46
N ILE A 408 0.07 -39.61 18.15
CA ILE A 408 0.96 -40.59 17.51
C ILE A 408 2.43 -40.16 17.68
N ALA A 409 2.72 -38.89 17.40
CA ALA A 409 4.08 -38.35 17.49
C ALA A 409 4.66 -38.45 18.92
N CYS A 410 3.81 -38.27 19.94
CA CYS A 410 4.23 -38.35 21.33
C CYS A 410 4.55 -39.80 21.76
N ARG A 411 3.55 -40.69 21.97
CA ARG A 411 3.80 -42.01 22.61
C ARG A 411 2.78 -43.13 22.32
N ARG A 412 2.54 -43.46 21.04
CA ARG A 412 2.21 -44.83 20.50
C ARG A 412 0.79 -45.13 20.00
N GLU A 413 -0.31 -44.65 20.59
CA GLU A 413 -1.68 -44.78 20.03
C GLU A 413 -2.54 -43.60 20.49
N PRO A 414 -3.41 -43.04 19.64
CA PRO A 414 -4.33 -41.99 20.01
C PRO A 414 -5.44 -42.51 20.93
N ASP A 415 -5.68 -41.80 22.04
CA ASP A 415 -6.77 -42.13 22.99
C ASP A 415 -8.13 -41.64 22.45
N ARG A 416 -8.11 -40.62 21.59
CA ARG A 416 -9.31 -40.05 20.99
C ARG A 416 -9.77 -40.87 19.78
N PRO A 417 -11.09 -40.99 19.52
CA PRO A 417 -11.58 -41.57 18.29
C PRO A 417 -11.13 -40.73 17.09
N PHE A 418 -10.88 -41.40 15.96
CA PHE A 418 -10.59 -40.69 14.72
C PHE A 418 -11.85 -39.98 14.22
N GLU A 419 -11.79 -38.65 14.14
CA GLU A 419 -12.86 -37.81 13.60
C GLU A 419 -12.50 -37.39 12.19
N GLN A 420 -13.28 -37.85 11.22
CA GLN A 420 -13.08 -37.51 9.82
C GLN A 420 -13.79 -36.18 9.48
N PRO A 421 -13.05 -35.10 9.15
CA PRO A 421 -13.67 -33.85 8.73
C PRO A 421 -14.24 -33.96 7.32
N THR A 422 -15.15 -33.04 6.98
CA THR A 422 -15.60 -32.89 5.59
C THR A 422 -14.50 -32.20 4.79
N LEU A 423 -13.93 -32.91 3.82
CA LEU A 423 -12.90 -32.36 2.94
C LEU A 423 -13.53 -31.77 1.66
N PRO A 424 -12.89 -30.75 1.05
CA PRO A 424 -13.26 -30.29 -0.28
C PRO A 424 -13.24 -31.44 -1.28
N ALA A 425 -14.16 -31.43 -2.26
CA ALA A 425 -14.21 -32.46 -3.30
C ALA A 425 -12.92 -32.51 -4.15
N THR A 426 -12.14 -31.43 -4.15
CA THR A 426 -10.86 -31.27 -4.86
C THR A 426 -9.64 -31.55 -3.98
N ALA A 427 -9.84 -32.04 -2.75
CA ALA A 427 -8.76 -32.46 -1.86
C ALA A 427 -7.92 -33.56 -2.53
N ALA A 428 -6.61 -33.32 -2.65
CA ALA A 428 -5.71 -34.17 -3.42
C ALA A 428 -4.65 -34.82 -2.53
N GLN A 429 -3.97 -34.04 -1.69
CA GLN A 429 -2.84 -34.50 -0.89
C GLN A 429 -2.92 -33.98 0.54
N ILE A 430 -2.34 -34.76 1.46
CA ILE A 430 -2.21 -34.41 2.88
C ILE A 430 -0.76 -34.56 3.31
N PHE A 431 -0.28 -33.62 4.12
CA PHE A 431 1.07 -33.59 4.66
C PHE A 431 1.03 -33.53 6.18
N VAL A 432 1.98 -34.20 6.83
CA VAL A 432 2.24 -34.12 8.26
C VAL A 432 3.66 -33.61 8.47
N THR A 433 3.79 -32.53 9.22
CA THR A 433 5.08 -32.00 9.70
C THR A 433 5.16 -32.14 11.21
N VAL A 434 6.20 -32.80 11.70
CA VAL A 434 6.47 -32.94 13.14
C VAL A 434 7.58 -31.97 13.53
N THR A 435 7.36 -31.22 14.60
CA THR A 435 8.31 -30.27 15.18
C THR A 435 8.59 -30.68 16.62
N ILE A 436 9.86 -30.72 17.01
CA ILE A 436 10.33 -31.06 18.35
C ILE A 436 11.20 -29.90 18.85
N ASP A 437 10.84 -29.32 20.00
CA ASP A 437 11.55 -28.19 20.61
C ASP A 437 11.78 -27.03 19.60
N GLY A 438 10.75 -26.78 18.79
CA GLY A 438 10.75 -25.76 17.74
C GLY A 438 11.55 -26.10 16.47
N GLN A 439 12.21 -27.25 16.40
CA GLN A 439 12.94 -27.73 15.22
C GLN A 439 12.13 -28.76 14.42
N VAL A 440 12.14 -28.65 13.10
CA VAL A 440 11.45 -29.63 12.23
C VAL A 440 12.14 -30.99 12.35
N ARG A 441 11.37 -32.01 12.77
CA ARG A 441 11.80 -33.42 12.78
C ARG A 441 11.57 -34.13 11.46
N GLY A 442 10.59 -33.70 10.68
CA GLY A 442 10.32 -34.28 9.38
C GLY A 442 9.00 -33.80 8.80
N CYS A 443 8.90 -33.89 7.47
CA CYS A 443 7.69 -33.56 6.73
C CYS A 443 7.45 -34.60 5.64
N MET A 444 6.30 -35.28 5.73
CA MET A 444 5.89 -36.33 4.80
C MET A 444 4.52 -36.00 4.23
N GLY A 445 4.28 -36.32 2.97
CA GLY A 445 2.96 -36.21 2.35
C GLY A 445 2.65 -37.37 1.40
N SER A 446 1.37 -37.54 1.14
CA SER A 446 0.86 -38.53 0.17
C SER A 446 -0.45 -38.06 -0.45
N GLU A 447 -0.85 -38.71 -1.55
CA GLU A 447 -2.24 -38.65 -2.02
C GLU A 447 -3.21 -39.14 -0.93
N ILE A 448 -4.42 -38.59 -0.93
CA ILE A 448 -5.45 -38.93 0.04
C ILE A 448 -6.12 -40.25 -0.38
N GLY A 449 -5.87 -41.30 0.41
CA GLY A 449 -6.58 -42.57 0.37
C GLY A 449 -7.53 -42.68 1.56
N GLU A 450 -7.21 -43.57 2.51
CA GLU A 450 -7.92 -43.67 3.79
C GLU A 450 -7.20 -42.78 4.81
N LEU A 451 -7.86 -41.70 5.25
CA LEU A 451 -7.23 -40.61 6.01
C LEU A 451 -6.59 -41.07 7.32
N GLN A 452 -7.19 -42.01 8.05
CA GLN A 452 -6.64 -42.48 9.32
C GLN A 452 -5.31 -43.22 9.10
N THR A 453 -5.27 -44.09 8.09
CA THR A 453 -4.05 -44.80 7.67
C THR A 453 -3.00 -43.82 7.17
N ASN A 454 -3.36 -42.89 6.29
CA ASN A 454 -2.43 -41.89 5.77
C ASN A 454 -1.79 -41.08 6.90
N LEU A 455 -2.59 -40.52 7.82
CA LEU A 455 -2.06 -39.72 8.93
C LEU A 455 -1.08 -40.49 9.82
N ARG A 456 -1.36 -41.78 10.08
CA ARG A 456 -0.45 -42.62 10.85
C ARG A 456 0.88 -42.84 10.13
N GLU A 457 0.82 -43.28 8.87
CA GLU A 457 2.00 -43.56 8.07
C GLU A 457 2.86 -42.31 7.87
N LEU A 458 2.24 -41.16 7.59
CA LEU A 458 2.92 -39.89 7.42
C LEU A 458 3.55 -39.39 8.72
N THR A 459 2.86 -39.51 9.86
CA THR A 459 3.41 -39.12 11.17
C THR A 459 4.62 -40.00 11.54
N GLU A 460 4.49 -41.32 11.39
CA GLU A 460 5.60 -42.26 11.65
C GLU A 460 6.75 -42.06 10.67
N GLY A 461 6.46 -41.71 9.42
CA GLY A 461 7.45 -41.37 8.40
C GLY A 461 8.21 -40.10 8.76
N ALA A 462 7.51 -39.05 9.20
CA ALA A 462 8.11 -37.79 9.62
C ALA A 462 9.05 -37.98 10.83
N LEU A 463 8.69 -38.84 11.79
CA LEU A 463 9.56 -39.21 12.91
C LEU A 463 10.82 -40.01 12.52
N LYS A 464 10.84 -40.61 11.31
CA LYS A 464 11.94 -41.43 10.80
C LYS A 464 12.69 -40.74 9.65
N ASP A 465 12.41 -39.47 9.39
CA ASP A 465 13.02 -38.72 8.29
C ASP A 465 14.54 -38.58 8.53
N GLU A 466 15.35 -39.15 7.65
CA GLU A 466 16.82 -39.18 7.77
C GLU A 466 17.44 -37.79 7.61
N ARG A 467 16.74 -36.84 6.97
CA ARG A 467 17.23 -35.46 6.78
C ARG A 467 17.37 -34.68 8.08
N PHE A 468 16.69 -35.13 9.14
CA PHE A 468 16.60 -34.46 10.44
C PHE A 468 16.90 -35.43 11.60
N GLU A 469 17.82 -36.38 11.37
CA GLU A 469 18.16 -37.40 12.38
C GLU A 469 18.71 -36.83 13.69
N ASP A 470 19.28 -35.62 13.65
CA ASP A 470 19.82 -34.90 14.81
C ASP A 470 18.74 -34.36 15.77
N VAL A 471 17.48 -34.31 15.34
CA VAL A 471 16.36 -33.87 16.17
C VAL A 471 15.76 -35.08 16.90
N THR A 472 15.94 -35.16 18.21
CA THR A 472 15.46 -36.30 19.03
C THR A 472 14.36 -35.88 19.99
N ILE A 473 13.40 -36.77 20.22
CA ILE A 473 12.34 -36.58 21.22
C ILE A 473 12.78 -37.10 22.58
N ASP A 474 12.85 -36.21 23.58
CA ASP A 474 13.14 -36.54 24.97
C ASP A 474 11.85 -36.55 25.83
N GLU A 475 11.98 -36.86 27.13
CA GLU A 475 10.80 -36.95 28.00
C GLU A 475 10.07 -35.62 28.18
N ASP A 476 10.84 -34.52 28.18
CA ASP A 476 10.39 -33.15 28.43
C ASP A 476 10.27 -32.31 27.13
N SER A 477 10.49 -32.92 25.96
CA SER A 477 10.41 -32.21 24.68
C SER A 477 9.02 -31.67 24.40
N SER A 478 8.97 -30.42 23.93
CA SER A 478 7.77 -29.83 23.31
C SER A 478 7.57 -30.46 21.93
N VAL A 479 6.37 -31.00 21.68
CA VAL A 479 6.04 -31.64 20.39
C VAL A 479 4.87 -30.92 19.77
N ALA A 480 5.06 -30.42 18.56
CA ALA A 480 4.02 -29.82 17.74
C ALA A 480 3.87 -30.58 16.42
N VAL A 481 2.64 -30.75 15.94
CA VAL A 481 2.37 -31.43 14.67
C VAL A 481 1.45 -30.59 13.81
N SER A 482 1.91 -30.26 12.61
CA SER A 482 1.13 -29.58 11.58
C SER A 482 0.57 -30.57 10.58
N VAL A 483 -0.70 -30.41 10.21
CA VAL A 483 -1.37 -31.13 9.12
C VAL A 483 -1.77 -30.12 8.05
N SER A 484 -1.25 -30.30 6.83
CA SER A 484 -1.55 -29.46 5.67
C SER A 484 -2.36 -30.24 4.64
N LEU A 485 -3.46 -29.67 4.17
CA LEU A 485 -4.30 -30.23 3.10
C LEU A 485 -4.14 -29.41 1.82
N LEU A 486 -3.79 -30.08 0.73
CA LEU A 486 -3.73 -29.48 -0.61
C LEU A 486 -4.99 -29.80 -1.41
N TYR A 487 -5.59 -28.78 -2.00
CA TYR A 487 -6.82 -28.87 -2.79
C TYR A 487 -6.83 -27.85 -3.94
N ASN A 488 -7.83 -27.89 -4.81
CA ASN A 488 -8.01 -26.95 -5.93
C ASN A 488 -6.73 -26.77 -6.79
N HIS A 489 -6.09 -27.87 -7.19
CA HIS A 489 -4.88 -27.80 -7.98
C HIS A 489 -5.10 -27.10 -9.33
N LEU A 490 -4.09 -26.38 -9.80
CA LEU A 490 -4.06 -25.76 -11.12
C LEU A 490 -2.75 -26.11 -11.83
N GLU A 491 -2.87 -26.82 -12.95
CA GLU A 491 -1.80 -26.99 -13.93
C GLU A 491 -1.50 -25.63 -14.57
N MET A 492 -0.32 -25.07 -14.31
CA MET A 492 0.08 -23.79 -14.89
C MET A 492 0.79 -24.00 -16.24
N GLY A 493 1.55 -25.10 -16.38
CA GLY A 493 2.31 -25.41 -17.59
C GLY A 493 3.74 -24.84 -17.54
N ASP A 494 4.38 -24.81 -18.71
CA ASP A 494 5.79 -24.44 -18.89
C ASP A 494 5.98 -22.92 -18.84
N PHE A 495 6.36 -22.41 -17.66
CA PHE A 495 6.72 -21.02 -17.44
C PHE A 495 8.17 -20.91 -16.97
N ALA A 496 8.87 -19.87 -17.43
CA ALA A 496 10.20 -19.56 -16.95
C ALA A 496 10.17 -19.18 -15.45
N ARG A 497 11.35 -19.25 -14.81
CA ARG A 497 11.57 -18.90 -13.40
C ARG A 497 11.00 -17.50 -13.07
N GLU A 498 11.24 -16.55 -13.96
CA GLU A 498 10.88 -15.14 -13.81
C GLU A 498 9.38 -14.89 -14.00
N GLU A 499 8.69 -15.80 -14.71
CA GLU A 499 7.27 -15.70 -15.01
C GLU A 499 6.40 -16.32 -13.91
N VAL A 500 6.82 -17.46 -13.36
CA VAL A 500 6.00 -18.23 -12.41
C VAL A 500 5.83 -17.54 -11.05
N ARG A 501 6.79 -16.70 -10.63
CA ARG A 501 6.68 -15.88 -9.40
C ARG A 501 5.42 -15.03 -9.32
N PHE A 502 4.86 -14.68 -10.49
CA PHE A 502 3.61 -13.93 -10.63
C PHE A 502 2.43 -14.83 -11.02
N ARG A 503 2.41 -16.13 -10.69
CA ARG A 503 1.31 -17.03 -11.07
C ARG A 503 0.65 -17.75 -9.88
N TYR A 504 1.21 -17.61 -8.68
CA TYR A 504 0.68 -18.18 -7.44
C TYR A 504 0.64 -17.13 -6.31
N ARG A 505 -0.11 -17.43 -5.25
CA ARG A 505 -0.17 -16.62 -4.03
C ARG A 505 0.95 -17.04 -3.08
N HIS A 506 2.06 -16.32 -3.14
CA HIS A 506 3.21 -16.53 -2.28
C HIS A 506 2.82 -16.56 -0.79
N GLY A 507 3.39 -17.51 -0.04
CA GLY A 507 3.08 -17.76 1.37
C GLY A 507 1.71 -18.39 1.67
N GLN A 508 0.80 -18.49 0.68
CA GLN A 508 -0.57 -19.01 0.87
C GLN A 508 -0.85 -20.29 0.07
N GLN A 509 -0.20 -20.47 -1.07
CA GLN A 509 -0.36 -21.63 -1.96
C GLN A 509 0.90 -22.48 -1.98
N ALA A 510 0.72 -23.80 -2.10
CA ALA A 510 1.83 -24.70 -2.36
C ALA A 510 2.21 -24.60 -3.84
N LEU A 511 3.51 -24.72 -4.13
CA LEU A 511 4.05 -24.74 -5.49
C LEU A 511 4.80 -26.04 -5.72
N MET A 512 4.56 -26.64 -6.87
CA MET A 512 5.17 -27.90 -7.29
C MET A 512 5.68 -27.79 -8.72
N LEU A 513 6.79 -28.45 -8.98
CA LEU A 513 7.41 -28.59 -10.28
C LEU A 513 7.60 -30.07 -10.59
N GLU A 514 7.19 -30.49 -11.79
CA GLU A 514 7.39 -31.86 -12.30
C GLU A 514 8.15 -31.87 -13.64
N GLN A 515 9.15 -32.73 -13.77
CA GLN A 515 9.84 -33.00 -15.03
C GLN A 515 10.23 -34.50 -15.13
N GLY A 516 9.38 -35.29 -15.77
CA GLY A 516 9.58 -36.74 -15.88
C GLY A 516 9.45 -37.41 -14.51
N ASP A 517 10.49 -38.09 -14.05
CA ASP A 517 10.54 -38.73 -12.72
C ASP A 517 11.04 -37.77 -11.62
N ARG A 518 11.33 -36.50 -11.95
CA ARG A 518 11.76 -35.47 -11.00
C ARG A 518 10.59 -34.63 -10.55
N GLU A 519 10.45 -34.46 -9.25
CA GLU A 519 9.44 -33.61 -8.64
C GLU A 519 10.01 -32.83 -7.46
N GLY A 520 9.54 -31.60 -7.27
CA GLY A 520 9.83 -30.78 -6.10
C GLY A 520 8.58 -30.02 -5.71
N MET A 521 8.26 -30.01 -4.42
CA MET A 521 7.12 -29.27 -3.88
C MET A 521 7.50 -28.57 -2.58
N LEU A 522 7.05 -27.33 -2.41
CA LEU A 522 7.09 -26.62 -1.15
C LEU A 522 5.68 -26.27 -0.67
N LEU A 523 5.46 -26.49 0.63
CA LEU A 523 4.25 -26.04 1.33
C LEU A 523 4.36 -24.54 1.63
N PRO A 524 3.24 -23.79 1.71
CA PRO A 524 3.28 -22.34 1.82
C PRO A 524 4.03 -21.83 3.06
N PHE A 525 3.94 -22.52 4.20
CA PHE A 525 4.63 -22.09 5.43
C PHE A 525 6.16 -22.14 5.33
N VAL A 526 6.71 -22.85 4.33
CA VAL A 526 8.17 -22.89 4.09
C VAL A 526 8.70 -21.50 3.75
N ALA A 527 7.88 -20.64 3.12
CA ALA A 527 8.24 -19.25 2.87
C ALA A 527 8.63 -18.53 4.16
N ALA A 528 7.84 -18.67 5.23
CA ALA A 528 8.14 -18.06 6.51
C ALA A 528 9.28 -18.76 7.24
N TRP A 529 9.33 -20.09 7.14
CA TRP A 529 10.34 -20.93 7.78
C TRP A 529 11.76 -20.55 7.33
N MET A 530 11.94 -20.37 6.02
CA MET A 530 13.22 -20.03 5.39
C MET A 530 13.34 -18.54 5.03
N SER A 531 12.32 -17.73 5.35
CA SER A 531 12.23 -16.31 4.97
C SER A 531 12.47 -16.04 3.48
N LEU A 532 11.92 -16.91 2.62
CA LEU A 532 12.04 -16.84 1.16
C LEU A 532 11.01 -15.86 0.63
N ASP A 533 11.42 -14.93 -0.24
CA ASP A 533 10.48 -14.14 -1.01
C ASP A 533 9.87 -14.96 -2.16
N ALA A 534 9.06 -14.33 -3.02
CA ALA A 534 8.39 -15.03 -4.11
C ALA A 534 9.35 -15.62 -5.16
N GLU A 535 10.53 -15.03 -5.33
CA GLU A 535 11.57 -15.46 -6.27
C GLU A 535 12.37 -16.61 -5.65
N ASP A 536 12.87 -16.41 -4.43
CA ASP A 536 13.61 -17.41 -3.68
C ASP A 536 12.79 -18.69 -3.46
N PHE A 537 11.46 -18.56 -3.26
CA PHE A 537 10.57 -19.71 -3.11
C PHE A 537 10.42 -20.51 -4.41
N VAL A 538 10.47 -19.86 -5.57
CA VAL A 538 10.46 -20.54 -6.87
C VAL A 538 11.77 -21.30 -7.07
N ASP A 539 12.89 -20.68 -6.72
CA ASP A 539 14.22 -21.27 -6.84
C ASP A 539 14.38 -22.50 -5.98
N GLU A 540 13.93 -22.42 -4.73
CA GLU A 540 13.97 -23.56 -3.82
C GLU A 540 13.10 -24.72 -4.32
N VAL A 541 11.98 -24.45 -5.02
CA VAL A 541 11.17 -25.51 -5.66
C VAL A 541 11.94 -26.15 -6.83
N ILE A 542 12.64 -25.36 -7.64
CA ILE A 542 13.47 -25.85 -8.77
C ILE A 542 14.61 -26.71 -8.25
N ASP A 543 15.33 -26.23 -7.24
CA ASP A 543 16.46 -26.90 -6.63
C ASP A 543 16.03 -28.20 -5.97
N LYS A 544 14.90 -28.19 -5.26
CA LYS A 544 14.32 -29.40 -4.68
C LYS A 544 13.89 -30.43 -5.73
N ALA A 545 13.37 -29.98 -6.87
CA ALA A 545 13.05 -30.86 -8.00
C ALA A 545 14.32 -31.37 -8.71
N GLY A 546 15.47 -30.73 -8.51
CA GLY A 546 16.71 -31.02 -9.21
C GLY A 546 16.61 -30.78 -10.72
N VAL A 547 15.84 -29.78 -11.15
CA VAL A 547 15.64 -29.44 -12.57
C VAL A 547 16.60 -28.32 -12.97
N THR A 548 17.34 -28.49 -14.07
CA THR A 548 18.35 -27.51 -14.52
C THR A 548 18.00 -26.79 -15.82
N ARG A 549 16.94 -27.21 -16.51
CA ARG A 549 16.47 -26.60 -17.76
C ARG A 549 14.99 -26.91 -18.00
N GLN A 550 14.34 -26.05 -18.78
CA GLN A 550 12.98 -26.25 -19.30
C GLN A 550 12.81 -27.60 -20.03
N PRO A 551 11.58 -28.16 -20.08
CA PRO A 551 10.32 -27.55 -19.64
C PRO A 551 10.07 -27.65 -18.14
N TYR A 552 9.48 -26.61 -17.54
CA TYR A 552 9.09 -26.57 -16.13
C TYR A 552 7.57 -26.80 -15.99
N ASN A 553 7.11 -28.02 -15.75
CA ASN A 553 5.66 -28.23 -15.59
C ASN A 553 5.23 -27.83 -14.18
N TRP A 554 4.77 -26.59 -14.05
CA TRP A 554 4.36 -26.03 -12.77
C TRP A 554 2.92 -26.40 -12.40
N ARG A 555 2.73 -26.69 -11.12
CA ARG A 555 1.43 -26.89 -10.48
C ARG A 555 1.36 -26.06 -9.21
N ARG A 556 0.19 -25.49 -8.93
CA ARG A 556 -0.09 -24.86 -7.63
C ARG A 556 -1.29 -25.50 -6.94
N PHE A 557 -1.32 -25.43 -5.62
CA PHE A 557 -2.43 -25.92 -4.81
C PHE A 557 -2.86 -24.86 -3.79
N ASP A 558 -4.16 -24.76 -3.55
CA ASP A 558 -4.64 -24.10 -2.35
C ASP A 558 -4.28 -24.98 -1.14
N CYS A 559 -3.92 -24.34 -0.03
CA CYS A 559 -3.44 -25.05 1.16
C CYS A 559 -4.12 -24.50 2.41
N ILE A 560 -4.52 -25.40 3.31
CA ILE A 560 -4.86 -25.06 4.69
C ILE A 560 -4.02 -25.90 5.64
N THR A 561 -3.49 -25.27 6.68
CA THR A 561 -2.64 -25.93 7.68
C THR A 561 -3.19 -25.69 9.08
N TRP A 562 -3.24 -26.77 9.87
CA TRP A 562 -3.58 -26.74 11.29
C TRP A 562 -2.44 -27.35 12.10
N LEU A 563 -2.11 -26.75 13.23
CA LEU A 563 -1.09 -27.18 14.18
C LEU A 563 -1.76 -27.64 15.46
N ALA A 564 -1.29 -28.75 16.02
CA ALA A 564 -1.57 -29.14 17.39
C ALA A 564 -0.29 -29.15 18.22
N ASP A 565 -0.38 -28.65 19.45
CA ASP A 565 0.68 -28.71 20.47
C ASP A 565 0.07 -28.90 21.87
N GLU A 566 0.86 -28.65 22.92
CA GLU A 566 0.45 -28.75 24.32
C GLU A 566 -0.65 -27.76 24.71
N ASP A 567 -0.72 -26.61 24.04
CA ASP A 567 -1.68 -25.54 24.36
C ASP A 567 -3.02 -25.72 23.62
N GLY A 568 -3.05 -26.56 22.59
CA GLY A 568 -4.28 -26.92 21.89
C GLY A 568 -4.09 -27.08 20.40
N VAL A 569 -5.07 -26.60 19.64
CA VAL A 569 -5.12 -26.74 18.19
C VAL A 569 -5.43 -25.40 17.54
N TRP A 570 -4.66 -25.07 16.51
CA TRP A 570 -4.62 -23.74 15.94
C TRP A 570 -4.57 -23.82 14.42
N LYS A 571 -5.30 -22.96 13.73
CA LYS A 571 -5.03 -22.71 12.32
C LYS A 571 -3.70 -21.96 12.21
N ILE A 572 -2.90 -22.31 11.21
CA ILE A 572 -1.61 -21.67 10.93
C ILE A 572 -1.76 -20.67 9.79
N ASP A 573 -1.13 -19.50 9.94
CA ASP A 573 -0.93 -18.51 8.89
C ASP A 573 0.55 -18.15 8.80
N GLY A 574 1.17 -18.41 7.64
CA GLY A 574 2.61 -18.21 7.42
C GLY A 574 3.51 -18.84 8.49
N GLY A 575 3.20 -20.06 8.94
CA GLY A 575 4.01 -20.80 9.92
C GLY A 575 3.75 -20.46 11.40
N PHE A 576 2.91 -19.47 11.71
CA PHE A 576 2.58 -19.06 13.08
C PHE A 576 1.09 -19.28 13.40
N LYS A 577 0.77 -19.39 14.70
CA LYS A 577 -0.60 -19.63 15.16
C LYS A 577 -1.49 -18.42 14.90
N GLN A 578 -2.68 -18.67 14.36
CA GLN A 578 -3.73 -17.65 14.26
C GLN A 578 -4.45 -17.51 15.61
N CYS A 579 -3.97 -16.60 16.46
CA CYS A 579 -4.54 -16.33 17.77
C CYS A 579 -5.14 -14.91 17.86
N ALA A 580 -6.11 -14.74 18.77
CA ALA A 580 -6.54 -13.41 19.17
C ALA A 580 -5.45 -12.73 20.02
N PRO A 581 -5.34 -11.39 19.99
CA PRO A 581 -4.40 -10.66 20.84
C PRO A 581 -4.60 -10.98 22.32
N SER A 582 -3.52 -11.40 23.00
CA SER A 582 -3.53 -11.83 24.40
C SER A 582 -2.84 -10.84 25.34
N LEU A 583 -1.83 -10.12 24.84
CA LEU A 583 -1.03 -9.17 25.63
C LEU A 583 -1.62 -7.76 25.59
N SER A 584 -1.46 -7.02 26.69
CA SER A 584 -1.74 -5.59 26.69
C SER A 584 -0.67 -4.85 25.89
N VAL A 585 -0.98 -3.64 25.43
CA VAL A 585 -0.01 -2.77 24.75
C VAL A 585 1.23 -2.49 25.63
N GLU A 586 1.06 -2.45 26.94
CA GLU A 586 2.16 -2.27 27.89
C GLU A 586 3.07 -3.51 27.93
N ASP A 587 2.50 -4.70 27.92
CA ASP A 587 3.26 -5.95 27.88
C ASP A 587 4.02 -6.11 26.55
N LEU A 588 3.39 -5.74 25.43
CA LEU A 588 4.05 -5.72 24.12
C LEU A 588 5.22 -4.72 24.09
N ALA A 589 5.04 -3.53 24.64
CA ALA A 589 6.11 -2.53 24.75
C ALA A 589 7.29 -3.05 25.60
N ARG A 590 7.01 -3.71 26.73
CA ARG A 590 8.04 -4.35 27.55
C ARG A 590 8.78 -5.43 26.77
N SER A 591 8.04 -6.31 26.07
CA SER A 591 8.62 -7.38 25.25
C SER A 591 9.54 -6.84 24.14
N HIS A 592 9.13 -5.76 23.45
CA HIS A 592 9.98 -5.08 22.46
C HIS A 592 11.26 -4.50 23.08
N VAL A 593 11.16 -3.87 24.25
CA VAL A 593 12.34 -3.37 24.97
C VAL A 593 13.28 -4.52 25.32
N ASP A 594 12.74 -5.62 25.86
CA ASP A 594 13.53 -6.80 26.24
C ASP A 594 14.21 -7.44 25.02
N TYR A 595 13.52 -7.49 23.88
CA TYR A 595 14.12 -7.91 22.61
C TYR A 595 15.31 -7.04 22.20
N LEU A 596 15.16 -5.71 22.22
CA LEU A 596 16.25 -4.77 21.87
C LEU A 596 17.44 -4.91 22.82
N LEU A 597 17.19 -5.11 24.12
CA LEU A 597 18.25 -5.33 25.11
C LEU A 597 18.97 -6.66 24.90
N ARG A 598 18.26 -7.75 24.60
CA ARG A 598 18.86 -9.06 24.25
C ARG A 598 19.75 -8.98 23.01
N ASN A 599 19.38 -8.12 22.06
CA ASN A 599 20.12 -7.93 20.81
C ASN A 599 21.26 -6.90 20.93
N GLN A 600 21.36 -6.17 22.05
CA GLN A 600 22.48 -5.25 22.28
C GLN A 600 23.75 -6.00 22.68
N ARG A 601 24.84 -5.70 21.97
CA ARG A 601 26.16 -6.25 22.18
C ARG A 601 26.93 -5.44 23.23
N PRO A 602 28.00 -6.01 23.82
CA PRO A 602 28.82 -5.30 24.80
C PRO A 602 29.48 -4.02 24.30
N ASP A 603 29.69 -3.87 22.99
CA ASP A 603 30.23 -2.65 22.36
C ASP A 603 29.17 -1.57 22.12
N GLY A 604 27.90 -1.85 22.45
CA GLY A 604 26.75 -0.96 22.28
C GLY A 604 25.96 -1.16 20.99
N SER A 605 26.52 -1.85 19.98
CA SER A 605 25.82 -2.14 18.74
C SER A 605 24.71 -3.18 18.93
N LEU A 606 23.66 -3.15 18.12
CA LEU A 606 22.63 -4.19 18.10
C LEU A 606 22.82 -5.13 16.90
N TYR A 607 22.56 -6.43 17.08
CA TYR A 607 22.39 -7.34 15.93
C TYR A 607 21.28 -6.82 15.02
N PHE A 608 21.50 -6.80 13.71
CA PHE A 608 20.58 -6.15 12.78
C PHE A 608 19.37 -7.00 12.44
N SER A 609 19.60 -8.29 12.16
CA SER A 609 18.54 -9.25 11.83
C SER A 609 18.65 -10.51 12.68
N TYR A 610 17.51 -11.16 12.86
CA TYR A 610 17.36 -12.49 13.45
C TYR A 610 16.40 -13.33 12.59
N TYR A 611 16.77 -14.59 12.35
CA TYR A 611 15.94 -15.59 11.68
C TYR A 611 15.53 -16.64 12.72
N PRO A 612 14.31 -16.55 13.28
CA PRO A 612 13.90 -17.35 14.44
C PRO A 612 13.96 -18.86 14.19
N PHE A 613 13.51 -19.30 13.02
CA PHE A 613 13.46 -20.72 12.66
C PHE A 613 14.84 -21.36 12.43
N GLU A 614 15.81 -20.58 11.95
CA GLU A 614 17.20 -21.02 11.79
C GLU A 614 18.02 -20.80 13.08
N ASN A 615 17.47 -20.04 14.02
CA ASN A 615 18.17 -19.51 15.19
C ASN A 615 19.48 -18.78 14.82
N SER A 616 19.47 -18.07 13.69
CA SER A 616 20.65 -17.40 13.12
C SER A 616 20.55 -15.87 13.28
N ARG A 617 21.70 -15.22 13.55
CA ARG A 617 21.78 -13.76 13.77
C ARG A 617 22.70 -13.12 12.73
N TYR A 618 22.29 -11.97 12.21
CA TYR A 618 23.08 -11.20 11.25
C TYR A 618 23.66 -9.93 11.88
N GLN A 619 24.96 -9.71 11.66
CA GLN A 619 25.72 -8.59 12.22
C GLN A 619 25.89 -7.41 11.24
N GLY A 620 24.92 -7.18 10.34
CA GLY A 620 24.91 -5.95 9.53
C GLY A 620 24.93 -4.70 10.41
N ILE A 621 25.57 -3.63 9.96
CA ILE A 621 25.60 -2.36 10.69
C ILE A 621 25.09 -1.25 9.78
N ASP A 622 23.89 -0.76 10.09
CA ASP A 622 23.37 0.50 9.60
C ASP A 622 23.43 1.52 10.73
N VAL A 623 24.33 2.49 10.61
CA VAL A 623 24.62 3.46 11.67
C VAL A 623 23.40 4.34 11.99
N ALA A 624 22.57 4.67 11.01
CA ALA A 624 21.36 5.47 11.25
C ALA A 624 20.30 4.66 12.02
N ARG A 625 20.12 3.39 11.71
CA ARG A 625 19.22 2.48 12.45
C ARG A 625 19.74 2.14 13.85
N GLN A 626 21.07 2.10 14.05
CA GLN A 626 21.65 2.02 15.39
C GLN A 626 21.39 3.30 16.20
N ALA A 627 21.45 4.48 15.57
CA ALA A 627 21.08 5.74 16.20
C ALA A 627 19.59 5.80 16.56
N HIS A 628 18.72 5.27 15.68
CA HIS A 628 17.29 5.09 15.97
C HIS A 628 17.08 4.17 17.18
N ALA A 629 17.80 3.05 17.26
CA ALA A 629 17.77 2.15 18.43
C ALA A 629 18.06 2.91 19.73
N ALA A 630 19.11 3.75 19.71
CA ALA A 630 19.51 4.53 20.87
C ALA A 630 18.43 5.53 21.30
N TRP A 631 17.77 6.19 20.34
CA TRP A 631 16.65 7.09 20.62
C TRP A 631 15.45 6.33 21.21
N THR A 632 15.07 5.20 20.63
CA THR A 632 13.93 4.40 21.10
C THR A 632 14.18 3.84 22.51
N LEU A 633 15.39 3.35 22.80
CA LEU A 633 15.79 2.93 24.15
C LEU A 633 15.79 4.09 25.15
N ALA A 634 16.22 5.29 24.72
CA ALA A 634 16.19 6.48 25.58
C ALA A 634 14.74 6.89 25.90
N ARG A 635 13.83 6.89 24.91
CA ARG A 635 12.39 7.12 25.11
C ARG A 635 11.75 6.08 26.03
N ALA A 636 12.18 4.83 25.95
CA ALA A 636 11.74 3.75 26.84
C ALA A 636 12.39 3.78 28.24
N GLY A 637 13.22 4.79 28.54
CA GLY A 637 13.88 4.97 29.84
C GLY A 637 15.11 4.07 30.08
N ARG A 638 15.59 3.33 29.08
CA ARG A 638 16.78 2.46 29.16
C ARG A 638 18.06 3.25 28.89
N LYS A 639 18.38 4.19 29.78
CA LYS A 639 19.44 5.20 29.59
C LYS A 639 20.84 4.63 29.38
N GLU A 640 21.20 3.59 30.13
CA GLU A 640 22.53 2.96 30.03
C GLU A 640 22.71 2.31 28.66
N ALA A 641 21.75 1.47 28.26
CA ALA A 641 21.70 0.84 26.94
C ALA A 641 21.70 1.88 25.81
N ALA A 642 20.89 2.94 25.92
CA ALA A 642 20.86 4.04 24.96
C ALA A 642 22.22 4.77 24.86
N THR A 643 22.90 4.97 25.99
CA THR A 643 24.22 5.63 26.02
C THR A 643 25.29 4.77 25.35
N MET A 644 25.27 3.46 25.59
CA MET A 644 26.18 2.52 24.91
C MET A 644 25.96 2.53 23.39
N ALA A 645 24.70 2.47 22.93
CA ALA A 645 24.36 2.55 21.51
C ALA A 645 24.80 3.89 20.90
N LEU A 646 24.60 5.02 21.59
CA LEU A 646 25.10 6.32 21.14
C LEU A 646 26.62 6.36 21.01
N GLN A 647 27.35 5.85 22.01
CA GLN A 647 28.82 5.82 21.97
C GLN A 647 29.32 4.97 20.79
N TYR A 648 28.68 3.83 20.53
CA TYR A 648 28.99 3.02 19.36
C TYR A 648 28.81 3.82 18.06
N VAL A 649 27.64 4.45 17.88
CA VAL A 649 27.29 5.27 16.71
C VAL A 649 28.29 6.40 16.48
N LEU A 650 28.70 7.10 17.54
CA LEU A 650 29.64 8.22 17.48
C LEU A 650 31.08 7.79 17.12
N ASN A 651 31.41 6.50 17.30
CA ASN A 651 32.72 5.94 16.96
C ASN A 651 32.75 5.34 15.54
N GLN A 652 31.63 5.25 14.83
CA GLN A 652 31.59 4.77 13.45
C GLN A 652 31.99 5.87 12.46
N ALA A 653 32.48 5.46 11.30
CA ALA A 653 32.68 6.38 10.18
C ALA A 653 31.33 6.95 9.72
N ASP A 654 31.31 8.21 9.30
CA ASP A 654 30.14 8.82 8.67
C ASP A 654 29.87 8.12 7.34
N ASP A 655 28.65 7.62 7.16
CA ASP A 655 28.08 7.34 5.85
C ASP A 655 27.51 8.66 5.29
N PRO A 656 28.11 9.24 4.23
CA PRO A 656 27.65 10.53 3.71
C PRO A 656 26.18 10.56 3.28
N ALA A 657 25.61 9.43 2.83
CA ALA A 657 24.22 9.37 2.37
C ALA A 657 23.23 9.42 3.55
N LEU A 658 23.60 8.83 4.69
CA LEU A 658 22.74 8.70 5.87
C LEU A 658 23.18 9.57 7.06
N ALA A 659 24.22 10.40 6.90
CA ALA A 659 24.78 11.22 7.97
C ALA A 659 23.75 12.13 8.65
N LEU A 660 22.86 12.76 7.88
CA LEU A 660 21.80 13.61 8.43
C LEU A 660 20.76 12.80 9.22
N SER A 661 20.41 11.61 8.75
CA SER A 661 19.50 10.70 9.45
C SER A 661 20.08 10.29 10.80
N ARG A 662 21.35 9.84 10.79
CA ARG A 662 22.11 9.52 12.00
C ARG A 662 22.13 10.70 12.97
N ASP A 663 22.55 11.89 12.52
CA ASP A 663 22.67 13.07 13.37
C ASP A 663 21.33 13.51 13.96
N ALA A 664 20.25 13.39 13.19
CA ALA A 664 18.90 13.63 13.67
C ALA A 664 18.52 12.68 14.81
N PHE A 665 18.76 11.37 14.65
CA PHE A 665 18.47 10.38 15.70
C PHE A 665 19.38 10.55 16.94
N VAL A 666 20.66 10.90 16.75
CA VAL A 666 21.56 11.22 17.86
C VAL A 666 21.01 12.42 18.64
N LEU A 667 20.64 13.51 17.96
CA LEU A 667 20.07 14.69 18.64
C LEU A 667 18.75 14.35 19.35
N LEU A 668 17.89 13.53 18.73
CA LEU A 668 16.65 13.06 19.33
C LEU A 668 16.91 12.30 20.65
N ALA A 669 17.80 11.30 20.62
CA ALA A 669 18.20 10.54 21.80
C ALA A 669 18.75 11.44 22.91
N LEU A 670 19.63 12.38 22.56
CA LEU A 670 20.20 13.32 23.51
C LEU A 670 19.15 14.27 24.12
N CYS A 671 18.07 14.58 23.39
CA CYS A 671 16.99 15.44 23.88
C CYS A 671 15.99 14.70 24.79
N GLU A 672 16.13 13.39 25.01
CA GLU A 672 15.30 12.64 25.96
C GLU A 672 15.68 12.93 27.42
N PRO A 673 14.71 12.91 28.36
CA PRO A 673 14.94 13.29 29.76
C PRO A 673 16.03 12.48 30.47
N GLY A 674 17.07 13.17 30.93
CA GLY A 674 18.15 12.58 31.74
C GLY A 674 19.24 11.86 30.95
N MET A 675 19.30 12.03 29.63
CA MET A 675 20.44 11.63 28.80
C MET A 675 21.60 12.62 28.92
N ALA A 676 22.82 12.09 29.05
CA ALA A 676 24.06 12.88 29.09
C ALA A 676 24.38 13.47 27.71
N ASP A 677 24.89 14.71 27.67
CA ASP A 677 25.30 15.34 26.41
C ASP A 677 26.68 14.85 25.97
N VAL A 678 26.72 13.72 25.29
CA VAL A 678 27.97 13.07 24.85
C VAL A 678 28.47 13.52 23.48
N ALA A 679 27.69 14.29 22.72
CA ALA A 679 28.04 14.72 21.35
C ALA A 679 27.87 16.23 21.09
N GLY A 680 27.40 17.01 22.06
CA GLY A 680 27.15 18.44 21.92
C GLY A 680 25.84 18.73 21.19
N LYS A 681 24.72 18.76 21.93
CA LYS A 681 23.36 18.98 21.38
C LYS A 681 23.26 20.27 20.55
N THR A 682 23.88 21.35 20.99
CA THR A 682 23.82 22.66 20.30
C THR A 682 24.46 22.61 18.93
N GLY A 683 25.67 22.05 18.82
CA GLY A 683 26.37 21.97 17.54
C GLY A 683 25.65 21.08 16.53
N LEU A 684 25.05 19.97 17.00
CA LEU A 684 24.21 19.12 16.16
C LEU A 684 22.94 19.84 15.68
N ALA A 685 22.25 20.56 16.57
CA ALA A 685 21.07 21.35 16.19
C ALA A 685 21.41 22.42 15.14
N GLU A 686 22.55 23.12 15.29
CA GLU A 686 23.04 24.10 14.32
C GLU A 686 23.37 23.44 12.97
N LYS A 687 24.06 22.28 12.97
CA LYS A 687 24.37 21.51 11.76
C LYS A 687 23.10 21.10 11.01
N LEU A 688 22.11 20.57 11.73
CA LEU A 688 20.84 20.15 11.16
C LEU A 688 20.04 21.34 10.62
N ALA A 689 19.98 22.46 11.34
CA ALA A 689 19.30 23.66 10.86
C ALA A 689 19.98 24.25 9.61
N ALA A 690 21.32 24.18 9.52
CA ALA A 690 22.08 24.64 8.36
C ALA A 690 21.86 23.77 7.10
N SER A 691 21.35 22.55 7.25
CA SER A 691 20.99 21.69 6.12
C SER A 691 19.73 22.16 5.38
N ILE A 692 18.93 23.04 5.98
CA ILE A 692 17.71 23.59 5.38
C ILE A 692 18.08 24.81 4.54
N ASP A 693 17.84 24.73 3.23
CA ASP A 693 18.16 25.80 2.30
C ASP A 693 17.22 27.02 2.43
N ARG A 694 17.47 28.05 1.61
CA ARG A 694 16.64 29.26 1.60
C ARG A 694 15.19 29.00 1.20
N HIS A 695 14.91 27.92 0.47
CA HIS A 695 13.58 27.54 0.00
C HIS A 695 12.84 26.60 0.97
N GLY A 696 13.54 26.08 1.99
CA GLY A 696 13.01 25.17 2.99
C GLY A 696 13.32 23.70 2.71
N ARG A 697 14.05 23.36 1.64
CA ARG A 697 14.45 21.97 1.34
C ARG A 697 15.61 21.58 2.24
N VAL A 698 15.56 20.38 2.84
CA VAL A 698 16.69 19.76 3.53
C VAL A 698 17.64 19.18 2.49
N ALA A 699 18.92 19.54 2.52
CA ALA A 699 19.94 19.03 1.62
C ALA A 699 20.38 17.62 2.05
N THR A 700 19.66 16.59 1.61
CA THR A 700 19.86 15.18 2.04
C THR A 700 21.14 14.55 1.52
N TRP A 701 21.53 14.86 0.28
CA TRP A 701 22.78 14.39 -0.34
C TRP A 701 23.24 15.37 -1.43
N VAL A 702 24.56 15.54 -1.56
CA VAL A 702 25.21 16.27 -2.65
C VAL A 702 26.27 15.33 -3.22
N PRO A 703 26.23 14.96 -4.52
CA PRO A 703 27.31 14.18 -5.11
C PRO A 703 28.62 14.95 -4.96
N PRO A 704 29.77 14.27 -4.74
CA PRO A 704 31.06 14.93 -4.90
C PRO A 704 31.12 15.55 -6.31
N ALA A 705 31.62 16.78 -6.42
CA ALA A 705 31.67 17.49 -7.69
C ALA A 705 32.50 16.69 -8.70
N VAL A 706 31.87 16.20 -9.76
CA VAL A 706 32.56 15.60 -10.91
C VAL A 706 33.45 16.68 -11.53
N THR A 707 34.76 16.47 -11.48
CA THR A 707 35.71 17.34 -12.17
C THR A 707 35.50 17.20 -13.68
N ALA A 708 35.48 18.32 -14.41
CA ALA A 708 35.18 18.41 -15.84
C ALA A 708 36.13 17.64 -16.79
N GLU A 709 37.01 16.78 -16.26
CA GLU A 709 37.90 15.91 -17.02
C GLU A 709 37.35 14.48 -17.21
N GLU A 710 36.34 14.05 -16.45
CA GLU A 710 35.79 12.68 -16.54
C GLU A 710 34.62 12.55 -17.53
N THR A 711 33.96 13.66 -17.89
CA THR A 711 32.80 13.69 -18.82
C THR A 711 33.19 13.54 -20.31
N LYS A 712 34.44 13.16 -20.61
CA LYS A 712 34.93 12.99 -21.99
C LYS A 712 35.16 11.56 -22.43
N ASN A 713 34.98 10.58 -21.55
CA ASN A 713 35.21 9.17 -21.87
C ASN A 713 33.94 8.30 -21.88
N GLU A 714 32.75 8.87 -21.68
CA GLU A 714 31.48 8.11 -21.62
C GLU A 714 30.62 8.22 -22.88
N GLU A 715 31.04 8.95 -23.94
CA GLU A 715 30.24 9.12 -25.16
C GLU A 715 30.58 8.14 -26.31
N GLU A 716 31.37 7.06 -26.10
CA GLU A 716 31.74 6.15 -27.21
C GLU A 716 31.52 4.63 -27.03
N ASP A 717 30.99 4.11 -25.91
CA ASP A 717 30.73 2.66 -25.76
C ASP A 717 29.28 2.35 -25.32
N ASP A 718 28.30 2.71 -26.15
CA ASP A 718 26.91 2.20 -26.08
C ASP A 718 26.70 1.11 -27.15
N ALA A 719 27.22 -0.09 -26.89
CA ALA A 719 26.74 -1.34 -27.48
C ALA A 719 27.29 -2.54 -26.68
N ASP A 720 26.36 -3.36 -26.17
CA ASP A 720 26.56 -4.71 -25.63
C ASP A 720 27.30 -4.82 -24.26
N ASN A 721 26.52 -4.77 -23.17
CA ASN A 721 26.79 -5.57 -21.96
C ASN A 721 25.53 -5.70 -21.09
N GLU A 722 24.67 -6.66 -21.44
CA GLU A 722 23.79 -7.36 -20.51
C GLU A 722 24.62 -8.47 -19.83
N ALA A 723 25.24 -8.19 -18.68
CA ALA A 723 25.68 -9.18 -17.69
C ALA A 723 26.23 -8.48 -16.43
N ASP A 724 25.93 -9.07 -15.28
CA ASP A 724 26.39 -8.78 -13.91
C ASP A 724 25.51 -7.83 -13.07
N GLU A 725 24.28 -8.27 -12.76
CA GLU A 725 23.38 -7.70 -11.72
C GLU A 725 23.61 -8.29 -10.30
N ASP A 726 24.67 -9.07 -10.05
CA ASP A 726 24.83 -9.82 -8.79
C ASP A 726 25.66 -9.11 -7.70
N ASN A 727 25.80 -7.78 -7.74
CA ASN A 727 26.44 -7.05 -6.64
C ASN A 727 25.94 -5.60 -6.48
N GLU A 728 24.62 -5.40 -6.44
CA GLU A 728 24.05 -4.11 -6.04
C GLU A 728 24.04 -3.97 -4.51
N GLN A 729 25.11 -3.36 -3.98
CA GLN A 729 24.95 -2.53 -2.79
C GLN A 729 24.06 -1.34 -3.21
N SER A 730 22.72 -1.53 -3.21
CA SER A 730 21.75 -0.58 -3.76
C SER A 730 22.04 0.83 -3.22
N ALA A 731 22.55 1.70 -4.09
CA ALA A 731 22.74 3.10 -3.75
C ALA A 731 21.34 3.72 -3.61
N ILE A 732 20.97 4.13 -2.39
CA ILE A 732 19.70 4.82 -2.14
C ILE A 732 19.62 6.02 -3.08
N ALA A 733 18.56 6.09 -3.91
CA ALA A 733 18.41 7.22 -4.82
C ALA A 733 18.34 8.52 -3.99
N PRO A 734 19.10 9.57 -4.34
CA PRO A 734 19.14 10.80 -3.55
C PRO A 734 17.77 11.46 -3.30
N GLU A 735 16.82 11.22 -4.21
CA GLU A 735 15.44 11.70 -4.12
C GLU A 735 14.61 10.92 -3.09
N ASP A 736 14.89 9.64 -2.85
CA ASP A 736 14.19 8.83 -1.84
C ASP A 736 14.49 9.33 -0.42
N LEU A 737 15.71 9.82 -0.19
CA LEU A 737 16.08 10.45 1.08
C LEU A 737 15.17 11.63 1.42
N GLN A 738 14.62 12.35 0.42
CA GLN A 738 13.67 13.45 0.66
C GLN A 738 12.33 12.98 1.24
N ASN A 739 12.02 11.69 1.18
CA ASN A 739 10.78 11.16 1.70
C ASN A 739 10.84 10.94 3.21
N TYR A 740 12.01 10.66 3.81
CA TYR A 740 12.10 10.36 5.26
C TYR A 740 13.08 11.22 6.05
N VAL A 741 14.27 11.54 5.51
CA VAL A 741 15.30 12.32 6.24
C VAL A 741 14.81 13.69 6.68
N PRO A 742 14.08 14.47 5.86
CA PRO A 742 13.62 15.79 6.29
C PRO A 742 12.69 15.75 7.50
N GLY A 743 11.83 14.74 7.60
CA GLY A 743 10.99 14.54 8.77
C GLY A 743 11.81 14.27 10.03
N GLN A 744 12.85 13.44 9.92
CA GLN A 744 13.77 13.14 11.02
C GLN A 744 14.51 14.41 11.49
N VAL A 745 15.05 15.20 10.55
CA VAL A 745 15.73 16.48 10.83
C VAL A 745 14.77 17.45 11.53
N LEU A 746 13.56 17.64 11.00
CA LEU A 746 12.59 18.58 11.55
C LEU A 746 12.07 18.12 12.93
N LEU A 747 11.93 16.81 13.16
CA LEU A 747 11.58 16.23 14.45
C LEU A 747 12.70 16.45 15.49
N ALA A 748 13.95 16.25 15.09
CA ALA A 748 15.12 16.50 15.95
C ALA A 748 15.23 17.97 16.36
N LEU A 749 14.97 18.90 15.42
CA LEU A 749 14.91 20.33 15.73
C LEU A 749 13.73 20.69 16.66
N ALA A 750 12.58 20.01 16.54
CA ALA A 750 11.48 20.18 17.49
C ALA A 750 11.88 19.72 18.90
N ALA A 751 12.61 18.61 19.02
CA ALA A 751 13.13 18.12 20.30
C ALA A 751 14.18 19.07 20.90
N ALA A 752 15.07 19.63 20.08
CA ALA A 752 16.00 20.67 20.51
C ALA A 752 15.28 21.96 20.96
N ALA A 753 14.18 22.33 20.29
CA ALA A 753 13.37 23.47 20.70
C ALA A 753 12.68 23.23 22.04
N ARG A 754 12.19 22.01 22.28
CA ARG A 754 11.59 21.60 23.56
C ARG A 754 12.56 21.70 24.73
N THR A 755 13.85 21.47 24.49
CA THR A 755 14.92 21.58 25.50
C THR A 755 15.51 22.98 25.63
N GLY A 756 15.05 23.95 24.84
CA GLY A 756 15.51 25.35 24.87
C GLY A 756 16.82 25.61 24.13
N ILE A 757 17.31 24.65 23.33
CA ILE A 757 18.54 24.75 22.53
C ILE A 757 18.29 25.45 21.19
N PHE A 758 17.07 25.30 20.65
CA PHE A 758 16.65 25.88 19.38
C PHE A 758 15.39 26.74 19.58
N LEU A 759 15.18 27.78 18.77
CA LEU A 759 14.01 28.66 18.93
C LEU A 759 12.79 28.11 18.20
N THR A 760 11.62 28.15 18.87
CA THR A 760 10.38 27.64 18.26
C THR A 760 9.86 28.51 17.09
N SER A 761 10.28 29.78 17.04
CA SER A 761 9.85 30.76 16.03
C SER A 761 10.82 30.89 14.85
N GLU A 762 11.71 29.92 14.64
CA GLU A 762 12.73 30.00 13.58
C GLU A 762 12.11 30.08 12.18
N PRO A 763 12.38 31.16 11.40
CA PRO A 763 11.82 31.31 10.05
C PRO A 763 12.19 30.17 9.11
N THR A 764 13.32 29.52 9.35
CA THR A 764 13.80 28.37 8.56
C THR A 764 12.85 27.17 8.65
N VAL A 765 12.28 26.89 9.82
CA VAL A 765 11.32 25.79 9.99
C VAL A 765 9.99 26.11 9.30
N GLU A 766 9.55 27.36 9.34
CA GLU A 766 8.33 27.79 8.62
C GLU A 766 8.50 27.66 7.10
N ARG A 767 9.69 27.95 6.54
CA ARG A 767 9.99 27.69 5.13
C ARG A 767 9.98 26.20 4.81
N ALA A 768 10.60 25.37 5.66
CA ALA A 768 10.58 23.92 5.51
C ALA A 768 9.16 23.34 5.56
N PHE A 769 8.31 23.84 6.48
CA PHE A 769 6.90 23.48 6.53
C PHE A 769 6.20 23.74 5.19
N ARG A 770 6.36 24.92 4.61
CA ARG A 770 5.75 25.24 3.30
C ARG A 770 6.27 24.33 2.19
N TYR A 771 7.57 24.05 2.18
CA TYR A 771 8.20 23.17 1.19
C TYR A 771 7.66 21.74 1.28
N TYR A 772 7.67 21.13 2.47
CA TYR A 772 7.23 19.74 2.63
C TYR A 772 5.72 19.56 2.61
N ARG A 773 4.93 20.59 2.97
CA ARG A 773 3.49 20.61 2.69
C ARG A 773 3.21 20.58 1.19
N HIS A 774 3.95 21.37 0.42
CA HIS A 774 3.86 21.37 -1.04
C HIS A 774 4.25 20.00 -1.61
N ARG A 775 5.41 19.47 -1.20
CA ARG A 775 5.87 18.15 -1.63
C ARG A 775 4.84 17.07 -1.32
N PHE A 776 4.32 17.00 -0.10
CA PHE A 776 3.27 16.04 0.25
C PHE A 776 1.98 16.22 -0.56
N ARG A 777 1.69 17.38 -1.15
CA ARG A 777 0.48 17.53 -1.98
C ARG A 777 0.66 17.10 -3.43
N TYR A 778 1.87 17.17 -3.95
CA TYR A 778 2.14 17.02 -5.38
C TYR A 778 3.16 15.92 -5.71
N GLN A 779 3.82 15.35 -4.71
CA GLN A 779 4.72 14.20 -4.75
C GLN A 779 4.51 13.37 -3.47
N ARG A 780 3.30 12.82 -3.35
CA ARG A 780 2.94 11.96 -2.22
C ARG A 780 3.75 10.68 -2.26
N ASP A 781 4.31 10.33 -1.11
CA ASP A 781 5.05 9.09 -0.96
C ASP A 781 4.80 8.51 0.43
N PHE A 782 4.71 7.19 0.53
CA PHE A 782 4.44 6.54 1.80
C PHE A 782 5.58 6.72 2.82
N GLY A 783 6.82 6.89 2.37
CA GLY A 783 7.98 7.17 3.23
C GLY A 783 7.85 8.50 3.98
N GLN A 784 7.03 9.44 3.48
CA GLN A 784 6.74 10.72 4.13
C GLN A 784 5.83 10.57 5.35
N VAL A 785 5.03 9.50 5.45
CA VAL A 785 3.93 9.43 6.40
C VAL A 785 4.38 9.50 7.85
N SER A 786 5.37 8.71 8.28
CA SER A 786 5.78 8.68 9.70
C SER A 786 6.49 9.98 10.10
N TRP A 787 7.68 10.22 9.53
CA TRP A 787 8.60 11.24 10.03
C TRP A 787 8.09 12.67 9.86
N ILE A 788 7.46 13.00 8.73
CA ILE A 788 6.89 14.35 8.52
C ILE A 788 5.71 14.59 9.47
N THR A 789 4.87 13.58 9.69
CA THR A 789 3.73 13.69 10.62
C THR A 789 4.22 13.88 12.04
N LEU A 790 5.19 13.07 12.51
CA LEU A 790 5.79 13.22 13.83
C LEU A 790 6.40 14.62 14.02
N ALA A 791 7.17 15.08 13.04
CA ALA A 791 7.79 16.40 13.09
C ALA A 791 6.76 17.52 13.24
N PHE A 792 5.78 17.59 12.34
CA PHE A 792 4.80 18.66 12.36
C PHE A 792 3.77 18.54 13.49
N ALA A 793 3.51 17.33 14.01
CA ALA A 793 2.77 17.15 15.24
C ALA A 793 3.51 17.77 16.43
N ALA A 794 4.81 17.46 16.59
CA ALA A 794 5.63 18.02 17.66
C ALA A 794 5.66 19.56 17.61
N TRP A 795 5.89 20.11 16.42
CA TRP A 795 5.89 21.56 16.21
C TRP A 795 4.52 22.21 16.40
N SER A 796 3.43 21.59 15.93
CA SER A 796 2.07 22.11 16.09
C SER A 796 1.67 22.19 17.56
N LEU A 797 1.95 21.13 18.33
CA LEU A 797 1.67 21.08 19.77
C LEU A 797 2.49 22.11 20.55
N GLN A 798 3.77 22.29 20.22
CA GLN A 798 4.65 23.26 20.89
C GLN A 798 4.27 24.70 20.57
N SER A 799 4.09 25.02 19.29
CA SER A 799 3.80 26.39 18.82
C SER A 799 2.33 26.78 18.93
N ARG A 800 1.44 25.81 19.17
CA ARG A 800 -0.02 25.92 19.13
C ARG A 800 -0.58 26.42 17.78
N LYS A 801 0.16 26.21 16.68
CA LYS A 801 -0.30 26.57 15.33
C LYS A 801 -1.17 25.45 14.75
N SER A 802 -2.45 25.74 14.55
CA SER A 802 -3.39 24.79 13.92
C SER A 802 -3.04 24.46 12.47
N ALA A 803 -2.49 25.42 11.72
CA ALA A 803 -2.12 25.23 10.31
C ALA A 803 -1.12 24.07 10.10
N TRP A 804 -0.29 23.76 11.09
CA TRP A 804 0.67 22.67 11.03
C TRP A 804 -0.02 21.33 11.35
N GLY A 805 -0.99 21.36 12.26
CA GLY A 805 -1.86 20.22 12.56
C GLY A 805 -2.77 19.85 11.39
N GLU A 806 -3.17 20.81 10.54
CA GLU A 806 -3.94 20.50 9.32
C GLU A 806 -3.15 19.60 8.36
N LEU A 807 -1.83 19.77 8.22
CA LEU A 807 -1.02 18.85 7.41
C LEU A 807 -0.93 17.46 8.06
N VAL A 808 -0.81 17.40 9.39
CA VAL A 808 -0.86 16.11 10.13
C VAL A 808 -2.17 15.37 9.84
N PHE A 809 -3.30 16.07 9.84
CA PHE A 809 -4.58 15.48 9.49
C PHE A 809 -4.68 15.09 8.01
N GLU A 810 -4.14 15.91 7.10
CA GLU A 810 -4.10 15.60 5.67
C GLU A 810 -3.33 14.30 5.39
N ILE A 811 -2.18 14.11 6.06
CA ILE A 811 -1.37 12.89 5.93
C ILE A 811 -2.10 11.69 6.56
N ALA A 812 -2.64 11.85 7.77
CA ALA A 812 -3.34 10.79 8.48
C ALA A 812 -4.60 10.31 7.74
N ASP A 813 -5.41 11.24 7.20
CA ASP A 813 -6.59 10.90 6.40
C ASP A 813 -6.21 10.16 5.14
N TRP A 814 -5.14 10.59 4.47
CA TRP A 814 -4.67 9.95 3.24
C TRP A 814 -4.22 8.51 3.49
N ILE A 815 -3.42 8.25 4.53
CA ILE A 815 -2.95 6.88 4.80
C ILE A 815 -4.09 5.95 5.26
N LEU A 816 -5.16 6.48 5.86
CA LEU A 816 -6.34 5.70 6.24
C LEU A 816 -7.11 5.13 5.04
N GLU A 817 -6.99 5.73 3.84
CA GLU A 817 -7.56 5.17 2.60
C GLU A 817 -6.90 3.83 2.21
N PHE A 818 -5.77 3.49 2.83
CA PHE A 818 -5.01 2.25 2.60
C PHE A 818 -5.10 1.28 3.79
N GLN A 819 -5.83 1.61 4.86
CA GLN A 819 -5.96 0.70 5.99
C GLN A 819 -7.02 -0.36 5.72
N HIS A 820 -6.59 -1.62 5.64
CA HIS A 820 -7.43 -2.76 5.36
C HIS A 820 -8.51 -2.96 6.44
N SER A 821 -9.77 -2.94 6.02
CA SER A 821 -10.93 -3.11 6.89
C SER A 821 -11.01 -4.50 7.52
N LYS A 822 -10.58 -5.55 6.79
CA LYS A 822 -10.61 -6.96 7.23
C LYS A 822 -9.52 -7.26 8.27
N THR A 823 -8.29 -6.82 8.04
CA THR A 823 -7.13 -7.19 8.89
C THR A 823 -6.66 -6.08 9.81
N GLY A 824 -6.96 -4.81 9.51
CA GLY A 824 -6.43 -3.65 10.21
C GLY A 824 -5.05 -3.17 9.74
N ALA A 825 -4.39 -3.94 8.88
CA ALA A 825 -3.07 -3.61 8.33
C ALA A 825 -3.12 -2.49 7.30
N PHE A 826 -2.00 -1.85 6.99
CA PHE A 826 -1.92 -0.91 5.88
C PHE A 826 -1.40 -1.58 4.60
N LEU A 827 -2.07 -1.32 3.47
CA LEU A 827 -1.77 -1.88 2.15
C LEU A 827 -0.99 -0.85 1.33
N THR A 828 0.35 -0.93 1.34
CA THR A 828 1.24 0.04 0.66
C THR A 828 2.37 -0.68 -0.07
N ASP A 829 3.06 0.00 -0.98
CA ASP A 829 4.26 -0.51 -1.66
C ASP A 829 5.57 -0.15 -0.94
N HIS A 830 5.51 0.31 0.31
CA HIS A 830 6.71 0.67 1.08
C HIS A 830 7.54 -0.55 1.52
N GLN A 831 6.98 -1.76 1.39
CA GLN A 831 7.70 -3.02 1.56
C GLN A 831 7.33 -4.00 0.43
N PRO A 832 8.20 -4.96 0.13
CA PRO A 832 7.81 -6.15 -0.62
C PRO A 832 6.66 -6.87 0.10
N ASP A 833 5.70 -7.37 -0.67
CA ASP A 833 4.61 -8.25 -0.23
C ASP A 833 3.80 -7.73 0.99
N PRO A 834 3.12 -6.58 0.84
CA PRO A 834 2.24 -6.07 1.88
C PRO A 834 1.03 -6.99 2.09
N PRO A 835 0.41 -6.97 3.29
CA PRO A 835 0.75 -6.12 4.44
C PRO A 835 1.85 -6.69 5.35
N GLY A 836 2.54 -5.81 6.08
CA GLY A 836 3.53 -6.23 7.08
C GLY A 836 3.94 -5.14 8.07
N TYR A 837 5.20 -5.16 8.50
CA TYR A 837 5.78 -4.31 9.55
C TYR A 837 5.60 -2.81 9.29
N THR A 838 5.48 -2.38 8.03
CA THR A 838 5.19 -0.97 7.68
C THR A 838 3.90 -0.45 8.32
N THR A 839 2.97 -1.33 8.72
CA THR A 839 1.85 -0.97 9.59
C THR A 839 2.31 -0.25 10.86
N ALA A 840 3.41 -0.69 11.50
CA ALA A 840 3.98 -0.02 12.67
C ALA A 840 4.44 1.40 12.36
N VAL A 841 5.07 1.61 11.20
CA VAL A 841 5.54 2.92 10.72
C VAL A 841 4.35 3.89 10.58
N TYR A 842 3.24 3.45 9.99
CA TYR A 842 2.06 4.31 9.83
C TYR A 842 1.31 4.53 11.13
N LEU A 843 1.37 3.58 12.07
CA LEU A 843 0.78 3.74 13.40
C LEU A 843 1.48 4.82 14.24
N GLU A 844 2.76 5.13 13.99
CA GLU A 844 3.41 6.31 14.56
C GLU A 844 2.72 7.60 14.10
N ALA A 845 2.44 7.73 12.80
CA ALA A 845 1.73 8.88 12.25
C ALA A 845 0.31 9.00 12.80
N VAL A 846 -0.42 7.89 12.89
CA VAL A 846 -1.76 7.85 13.48
C VAL A 846 -1.72 8.24 14.97
N ALA A 847 -0.74 7.74 15.73
CA ALA A 847 -0.55 8.12 17.14
C ALA A 847 -0.29 9.63 17.30
N ALA A 848 0.57 10.19 16.46
CA ALA A 848 0.84 11.62 16.42
C ALA A 848 -0.43 12.43 16.08
N ALA A 849 -1.21 11.96 15.11
CA ALA A 849 -2.48 12.58 14.71
C ALA A 849 -3.53 12.55 15.83
N ILE A 850 -3.61 11.48 16.62
CA ILE A 850 -4.48 11.40 17.82
C ILE A 850 -4.13 12.52 18.80
N ARG A 851 -2.84 12.77 19.05
CA ARG A 851 -2.38 13.82 19.97
C ARG A 851 -2.74 15.22 19.47
N VAL A 852 -2.54 15.48 18.18
CA VAL A 852 -2.91 16.77 17.55
C VAL A 852 -4.43 16.95 17.53
N ALA A 853 -5.19 15.89 17.23
CA ALA A 853 -6.65 15.89 17.23
C ALA A 853 -7.23 16.20 18.62
N ALA A 854 -6.62 15.69 19.68
CA ALA A 854 -7.02 16.01 21.05
C ALA A 854 -6.93 17.51 21.37
N MET A 855 -6.05 18.25 20.68
CA MET A 855 -5.89 19.70 20.87
C MET A 855 -6.74 20.55 19.91
N PHE A 856 -6.82 20.16 18.64
CA PHE A 856 -7.38 21.02 17.58
C PHE A 856 -8.63 20.48 16.89
N ALA A 857 -8.91 19.17 16.94
CA ALA A 857 -9.97 18.54 16.15
C ALA A 857 -10.55 17.28 16.81
N ALA A 858 -11.28 17.46 17.92
CA ALA A 858 -11.81 16.35 18.72
C ALA A 858 -12.72 15.38 17.94
N ASN A 859 -13.37 15.85 16.86
CA ASN A 859 -14.24 15.04 16.00
C ASN A 859 -13.49 13.99 15.17
N ARG A 860 -12.19 14.18 14.91
CA ARG A 860 -11.35 13.24 14.14
C ARG A 860 -10.78 12.12 15.02
N ARG A 861 -10.63 12.40 16.32
CA ARG A 861 -9.87 11.58 17.27
C ARG A 861 -10.36 10.13 17.35
N SER A 862 -11.67 9.90 17.41
CA SER A 862 -12.23 8.55 17.55
C SER A 862 -11.90 7.66 16.35
N GLY A 863 -11.93 8.20 15.13
CA GLY A 863 -11.56 7.47 13.92
C GLY A 863 -10.09 7.06 13.94
N TYR A 864 -9.19 7.95 14.38
CA TYR A 864 -7.77 7.65 14.52
C TYR A 864 -7.50 6.62 15.64
N GLU A 865 -8.21 6.70 16.77
CA GLU A 865 -8.09 5.69 17.85
C GLU A 865 -8.54 4.30 17.39
N ASP A 866 -9.62 4.22 16.62
CA ASP A 866 -10.12 2.96 16.06
C ASP A 866 -9.16 2.37 15.02
N SER A 867 -8.62 3.21 14.12
CA SER A 867 -7.54 2.84 13.21
C SER A 867 -6.32 2.30 13.96
N TRP A 868 -5.87 3.02 14.98
CA TRP A 868 -4.68 2.64 15.74
C TRP A 868 -4.84 1.26 16.39
N ARG A 869 -6.02 1.01 16.99
CA ARG A 869 -6.36 -0.28 17.59
C ARG A 869 -6.35 -1.41 16.56
N ARG A 870 -6.99 -1.25 15.40
CA ARG A 870 -7.01 -2.27 14.35
C ARG A 870 -5.61 -2.58 13.82
N GLY A 871 -4.79 -1.56 13.61
CA GLY A 871 -3.41 -1.75 13.19
C GLY A 871 -2.59 -2.56 14.19
N PHE A 872 -2.74 -2.31 15.49
CA PHE A 872 -2.07 -3.11 16.52
C PHE A 872 -2.61 -4.53 16.64
N GLN A 873 -3.90 -4.77 16.35
CA GLN A 873 -4.44 -6.14 16.27
C GLN A 873 -3.76 -6.93 15.13
N PHE A 874 -3.43 -6.27 14.02
CA PHE A 874 -2.62 -6.89 12.98
C PHE A 874 -1.18 -7.12 13.43
N LEU A 875 -0.51 -6.10 13.97
CA LEU A 875 0.89 -6.22 14.42
C LEU A 875 1.07 -7.30 15.49
N ASP A 876 0.12 -7.48 16.40
CA ASP A 876 0.17 -8.56 17.39
C ASP A 876 0.43 -9.93 16.74
N ARG A 877 -0.13 -10.19 15.56
CA ARG A 877 0.07 -11.43 14.79
C ARG A 877 1.49 -11.59 14.23
N LEU A 878 2.22 -10.48 14.09
CA LEU A 878 3.61 -10.45 13.61
C LEU A 878 4.63 -10.45 14.76
N ILE A 879 4.20 -10.07 15.98
CA ILE A 879 5.05 -10.05 17.16
C ILE A 879 5.17 -11.48 17.68
N ILE A 880 6.41 -11.96 17.79
CA ILE A 880 6.71 -13.28 18.35
C ILE A 880 6.45 -13.24 19.85
N GLN A 881 5.64 -14.18 20.34
CA GLN A 881 5.21 -14.28 21.73
C GLN A 881 5.38 -15.71 22.26
N GLU A 882 5.13 -15.90 23.56
CA GLU A 882 5.19 -17.23 24.20
C GLU A 882 4.31 -18.27 23.49
N ARG A 883 3.16 -17.83 22.95
CA ARG A 883 2.28 -18.69 22.15
C ARG A 883 2.96 -19.31 20.93
N ASP A 884 4.07 -18.78 20.44
CA ASP A 884 4.78 -19.29 19.26
C ASP A 884 5.90 -20.29 19.64
N ALA A 885 6.08 -20.60 20.93
CA ALA A 885 7.24 -21.34 21.44
C ALA A 885 7.37 -22.76 20.86
N SER A 886 6.25 -23.43 20.59
CA SER A 886 6.22 -24.80 20.08
C SER A 886 6.76 -24.96 18.65
N VAL A 887 6.93 -23.85 17.92
CA VAL A 887 7.40 -23.83 16.52
C VAL A 887 8.71 -23.05 16.30
N ILE A 888 9.32 -22.52 17.37
CA ILE A 888 10.56 -21.72 17.27
C ILE A 888 11.66 -22.38 18.12
N PRO A 889 12.86 -22.64 17.58
CA PRO A 889 13.94 -23.30 18.33
C PRO A 889 14.46 -22.54 19.56
N ASN A 890 14.29 -21.20 19.59
CA ASN A 890 14.77 -20.34 20.67
C ASN A 890 13.74 -19.24 20.98
N PRO A 891 12.61 -19.60 21.61
CA PRO A 891 11.50 -18.66 21.83
C PRO A 891 11.89 -17.54 22.78
N ASP A 892 12.73 -17.82 23.77
CA ASP A 892 13.24 -16.84 24.72
C ASP A 892 14.05 -15.74 24.06
N TYR A 893 14.81 -16.03 23.00
CA TYR A 893 15.53 -14.99 22.26
C TYR A 893 14.59 -14.23 21.31
N ALA A 894 13.67 -14.95 20.67
CA ALA A 894 12.77 -14.43 19.63
C ALA A 894 11.67 -13.51 20.17
N ALA A 895 11.21 -13.73 21.40
CA ALA A 895 10.08 -13.02 22.00
C ALA A 895 10.22 -11.48 21.89
N GLY A 896 9.14 -10.80 21.51
CA GLY A 896 9.15 -9.35 21.28
C GLY A 896 9.78 -8.92 19.96
N GLY A 897 10.31 -9.84 19.16
CA GLY A 897 10.69 -9.59 17.77
C GLY A 897 9.45 -9.33 16.91
N LEU A 898 9.53 -8.34 16.01
CA LEU A 898 8.49 -8.07 15.02
C LEU A 898 8.95 -8.62 13.67
N ARG A 899 8.16 -9.56 13.12
CA ARG A 899 8.41 -10.13 11.78
C ARG A 899 8.06 -9.15 10.67
N GLU A 900 8.71 -9.33 9.52
CA GLU A 900 8.51 -8.48 8.34
C GLU A 900 7.06 -8.49 7.82
N ASN A 901 6.46 -9.67 7.69
CA ASN A 901 5.08 -9.87 7.25
C ASN A 901 4.59 -11.24 7.75
N LEU A 902 3.37 -11.65 7.36
CA LEU A 902 2.79 -12.93 7.82
C LEU A 902 3.60 -14.14 7.33
N TYR A 903 4.23 -14.05 6.16
CA TYR A 903 4.89 -15.15 5.43
C TYR A 903 6.42 -15.07 5.47
N SER A 904 7.00 -14.24 6.32
CA SER A 904 8.43 -14.13 6.55
C SER A 904 8.74 -14.30 8.04
N GLY A 905 9.74 -15.13 8.35
CA GLY A 905 10.27 -15.28 9.70
C GLY A 905 11.23 -14.16 10.09
N HIS A 906 11.71 -13.38 9.12
CA HIS A 906 12.74 -12.37 9.30
C HIS A 906 12.34 -11.28 10.29
N VAL A 907 13.16 -11.09 11.31
CA VAL A 907 13.02 -9.99 12.28
C VAL A 907 14.19 -9.03 12.11
N ARG A 908 13.89 -7.73 12.02
CA ARG A 908 14.89 -6.66 12.05
C ARG A 908 14.67 -5.70 13.22
N ILE A 909 15.76 -5.10 13.70
CA ILE A 909 15.69 -4.15 14.81
C ILE A 909 14.83 -2.93 14.49
N ASP A 910 14.81 -2.45 13.24
CA ASP A 910 14.01 -1.29 12.87
C ASP A 910 12.50 -1.59 12.87
N PHE A 911 12.10 -2.82 12.57
CA PHE A 911 10.71 -3.25 12.67
C PHE A 911 10.22 -3.13 14.13
N VAL A 912 11.02 -3.66 15.06
CA VAL A 912 10.77 -3.59 16.50
C VAL A 912 10.77 -2.15 17.00
N GLN A 913 11.73 -1.32 16.54
CA GLN A 913 11.82 0.09 16.90
C GLN A 913 10.57 0.86 16.51
N HIS A 914 10.06 0.68 15.28
CA HIS A 914 8.85 1.35 14.79
C HIS A 914 7.61 0.95 15.59
N SER A 915 7.45 -0.34 15.92
CA SER A 915 6.33 -0.80 16.76
C SER A 915 6.38 -0.20 18.15
N LEU A 916 7.54 -0.22 18.80
CA LEU A 916 7.74 0.40 20.11
C LEU A 916 7.55 1.92 20.05
N ALA A 917 8.06 2.59 19.02
CA ALA A 917 7.90 4.03 18.82
C ALA A 917 6.42 4.42 18.65
N ALA A 918 5.61 3.62 17.94
CA ALA A 918 4.17 3.85 17.80
C ALA A 918 3.44 3.74 19.15
N ILE A 919 3.84 2.80 20.01
CA ILE A 919 3.30 2.69 21.38
C ILE A 919 3.70 3.90 22.22
N LEU A 920 4.99 4.25 22.24
CA LEU A 920 5.52 5.38 23.02
C LEU A 920 4.99 6.73 22.54
N GLU A 921 4.65 6.86 21.25
CA GLU A 921 3.99 8.05 20.73
C GLU A 921 2.54 8.15 21.20
N ARG A 922 1.82 7.02 21.25
CA ARG A 922 0.44 6.99 21.74
C ARG A 922 0.35 7.19 23.26
N TYR A 923 1.32 6.64 23.99
CA TYR A 923 1.39 6.60 25.45
C TYR A 923 2.76 7.10 25.96
N PRO A 924 3.03 8.42 25.90
CA PRO A 924 4.34 8.97 26.25
C PRO A 924 4.70 8.81 27.74
N ASP A 925 3.71 8.59 28.61
CA ASP A 925 3.89 8.43 30.06
C ASP A 925 3.88 6.96 30.51
N ILE A 926 3.96 6.00 29.58
CA ILE A 926 3.93 4.57 29.90
C ILE A 926 5.15 4.17 30.73
N SER A 927 4.94 3.39 31.81
CA SER A 927 6.02 2.92 32.67
C SER A 927 6.47 1.53 32.25
N LEU A 928 7.69 1.42 31.72
CA LEU A 928 8.24 0.13 31.24
C LEU A 928 9.24 -0.49 32.22
N ASN A 929 9.10 -0.21 33.51
CA ASN A 929 9.89 -0.89 34.54
C ASN A 929 9.23 -2.24 34.87
N HIS A 930 10.01 -3.30 35.09
CA HIS A 930 9.42 -4.55 35.57
C HIS A 930 8.71 -4.29 36.91
N PRO A 931 7.47 -4.75 37.09
CA PRO A 931 6.92 -4.84 38.43
C PRO A 931 7.87 -5.73 39.22
N ASN A 932 8.44 -5.19 40.30
CA ASN A 932 9.28 -5.96 41.22
C ASN A 932 8.57 -7.28 41.52
N ASN A 933 9.22 -8.41 41.21
CA ASN A 933 8.87 -9.69 41.81
C ASN A 933 8.80 -9.47 43.32
N HIS A 934 7.62 -9.71 43.89
CA HIS A 934 7.42 -9.80 45.33
C HIS A 934 8.16 -11.04 45.87
N GLU A 935 9.48 -10.96 45.96
CA GLU A 935 10.29 -11.78 46.85
C GLU A 935 10.72 -10.92 48.04
N GLU A 936 9.78 -10.60 48.92
CA GLU A 936 10.09 -10.16 50.30
C GLU A 936 8.81 -10.23 51.14
N ASN A 937 8.39 -11.47 51.46
CA ASN A 937 7.71 -11.81 52.73
C ASN A 937 7.49 -13.33 52.82
N GLN A 938 8.59 -14.08 52.83
CA GLN A 938 8.64 -15.39 53.48
C GLN A 938 9.74 -15.35 54.52
N ASN A 939 9.49 -14.63 55.61
CA ASN A 939 10.13 -14.86 56.91
C ASN A 939 9.30 -14.16 57.99
N GLY A 940 8.25 -14.86 58.45
CA GLY A 940 7.35 -14.35 59.46
C GLY A 940 6.18 -15.28 59.77
N GLN A 941 6.39 -16.59 59.77
CA GLN A 941 5.47 -17.54 60.41
C GLN A 941 6.26 -18.45 61.34
N GLU A 942 6.25 -18.12 62.62
CA GLU A 942 6.05 -19.11 63.67
C GLU A 942 5.33 -18.44 64.85
N GLU A 943 4.38 -19.18 65.42
CA GLU A 943 3.67 -18.93 66.68
C GLU A 943 2.43 -18.02 66.69
N LYS A 944 1.25 -18.59 66.36
CA LYS A 944 0.28 -19.10 67.36
C LYS A 944 -1.13 -19.21 66.78
N GLU A 945 -1.51 -20.44 66.44
CA GLU A 945 -2.90 -20.89 66.57
C GLU A 945 -3.12 -21.40 68.01
N SER A 946 -4.04 -20.79 68.74
CA SER A 946 -5.01 -21.49 69.61
C SER A 946 -5.86 -20.47 70.35
N GLN A 947 -7.13 -20.35 69.96
CA GLN A 947 -8.30 -20.50 70.84
C GLN A 947 -9.55 -19.96 70.17
N THR A 948 -10.44 -20.89 69.85
CA THR A 948 -11.84 -20.68 69.54
C THR A 948 -12.67 -20.46 70.82
N ASP A 949 -13.72 -19.67 70.66
CA ASP A 949 -14.99 -19.61 71.40
C ASP A 949 -15.05 -19.12 72.86
N HIS A 950 -15.72 -17.96 73.05
CA HIS A 950 -16.94 -17.90 73.88
C HIS A 950 -17.81 -16.62 73.70
N ARG A 951 -19.10 -16.89 73.45
CA ARG A 951 -20.37 -16.12 73.56
C ARG A 951 -20.44 -14.82 74.39
N SER A 952 -21.21 -13.85 73.88
CA SER A 952 -22.46 -13.21 74.45
C SER A 952 -22.64 -11.79 73.88
N CYS A 953 -23.66 -11.48 73.08
CA CYS A 953 -25.05 -11.09 73.41
C CYS A 953 -25.18 -9.81 74.26
N SER A 954 -25.58 -8.69 73.62
CA SER A 954 -26.55 -7.71 74.16
C SER A 954 -27.04 -6.79 73.03
N ALA A 955 -28.33 -6.49 73.08
CA ALA A 955 -29.09 -5.60 72.22
C ALA A 955 -29.76 -4.55 73.11
N GLU A 956 -29.92 -3.32 72.62
CA GLU A 956 -30.85 -2.24 73.04
C GLU A 956 -30.69 -1.12 71.95
N GLU A 957 -31.67 -0.83 71.07
CA GLU A 957 -32.86 0.05 71.23
C GLU A 957 -32.47 1.54 71.55
N GLU A 958 -32.85 2.62 70.85
CA GLU A 958 -34.11 3.10 70.22
C GLU A 958 -33.92 4.28 69.19
N LYS A 959 -34.83 4.35 68.18
CA LYS A 959 -35.69 5.45 67.58
C LYS A 959 -35.14 6.88 67.33
N GLU A 960 -35.60 7.75 66.40
CA GLU A 960 -36.88 8.09 65.69
C GLU A 960 -36.51 8.70 64.29
N GLU A 961 -37.18 8.47 63.13
CA GLU A 961 -38.52 8.83 62.60
C GLU A 961 -38.66 10.24 61.93
N GLU A 962 -39.02 10.21 60.62
CA GLU A 962 -39.80 11.14 59.75
C GLU A 962 -39.46 12.66 59.65
N ALA A 963 -39.24 13.27 58.48
CA ALA A 963 -40.02 13.47 57.23
C ALA A 963 -40.69 14.86 57.12
N ARG A 964 -40.42 15.47 55.94
CA ARG A 964 -41.19 16.49 55.19
C ARG A 964 -41.13 17.99 55.55
N ALA A 965 -40.64 18.73 54.55
CA ALA A 965 -41.35 19.76 53.78
C ALA A 965 -40.85 21.23 53.89
N GLY A 966 -40.54 21.79 52.70
CA GLY A 966 -41.06 23.11 52.32
C GLY A 966 -40.01 24.13 51.88
N GLY A 967 -40.00 24.47 50.59
CA GLY A 967 -39.32 25.68 50.09
C GLY A 967 -39.22 25.78 48.57
N ARG A 968 -40.29 26.24 47.92
CA ARG A 968 -40.46 26.51 46.47
C ARG A 968 -39.77 27.81 46.00
N SER A 969 -39.65 27.91 44.67
CA SER A 969 -39.75 29.12 43.79
C SER A 969 -38.43 29.44 43.06
N SER A 970 -38.34 29.69 41.73
CA SER A 970 -39.28 29.76 40.60
C SER A 970 -38.48 30.00 39.29
N ALA A 971 -38.92 29.37 38.17
CA ALA A 971 -39.16 29.90 36.78
C ALA A 971 -38.19 30.93 36.13
N SER A 972 -37.90 30.96 34.81
CA SER A 972 -38.38 30.26 33.59
C SER A 972 -37.63 30.80 32.34
N ASP A 973 -37.73 30.04 31.24
CA ASP A 973 -37.69 30.40 29.79
C ASP A 973 -36.38 30.94 29.16
N GLU A 974 -35.99 30.67 27.90
CA GLU A 974 -36.78 30.36 26.70
C GLU A 974 -35.92 29.69 25.59
N LYS A 975 -36.58 28.97 24.67
CA LYS A 975 -36.03 28.27 23.49
C LYS A 975 -35.91 29.20 22.26
N THR A 976 -34.92 28.97 21.38
CA THR A 976 -35.14 28.54 19.98
C THR A 976 -33.90 27.87 19.41
#